data_AF-A0A7I7JLA2-F1
#
_entry.id   AF-A0A7I7JLA2-F1
#
_cell.length_a   1.000
_cell.length_b   1.000
_cell.length_c   1.000
_cell.angle_alpha   90.00
_cell.angle_beta   90.00
_cell.angle_gamma   90.00
#
_symmetry.space_group_name_H-M   'P 1'
#
loop_
_entity.id
_entity.type
_entity.pdbx_description
1 polymer ?
#
loop_
_entity_poly.entity_id
_entity_poly.type
_entity_poly.pdbx_seq_one_letter_code
_entity_poly.pdbx_strand_id
1 'polypeptide(L)'
;MGAGSVMLNGYGPTETTVFATTGVLVAGSGVVPIGGPVPGAALFVVDAWLRPVPVGVVGELYVAGSGVAVGYVGRSSLTASRFVACPFGGVGQRMYRTGDLVRWNQQGQLEYVGRADEQVKVRGYRIELGEIEAALAAHPRVGQAAVVTHASSSTADGGGFSDQLVGYVVLDPQMMLARDRQREAQLVDQWREVYEGLYSGETFSTGAATVLGEDFEGWNSSYTGEPIPLAQMREWRSAALDRIRGLGPRRVLEIGVGTGLLLAHLAADCVEYWGTDFSSVTIQNLQAGVAGQPWSERVRLLTQPADVTDGLPQGHFDVVILNSVIQYFPSAGYLLDVLAAAMRLLAPGGALFLGDIRNLSLLQAFTTKVVCADPVVGLDTAAVVRERVRREMLAEQELLLAPEFFAGLPQHLPEIAAVDIQLKRMGVVNELSSYRYEVVLRKAPVPVRSAAQTPAEPWQRFTDLAGLGEYLRSQRPPMLRVTGVPHAGIWPDVALVKALVAAGDRVNVAELCTGITTSNAILSDECHRLGEELGYATAVTWSTTAGHVDLVYTRVTDPSGDHGAPVMSDLYLPATPVDSLAGQVNDPAGLERVAELRHFVATRLPEYMVPATIMAVETLPLTANGKLDRRALPDPEFISTAAYRAPRDHRERVLAALFSEILEVSRVGIDDSFFDLGGHSLSAMRLLARIRTELDTEIPVSVLFEAPTVAQLAPRIGVGSGGRPVLVAGVRPQVVPLSYAQQRLWFLSQLEGEVATYNMPVVLGLSGGLDVVALGLALGDVVGRHESLRTVFPVVDGVPRQQVVAAGEVDFGWGVVDAVGWSQQRLGQAVAAVVGYRFDLATQLPLRVQLFDVGGGEFVLAAVLHHIAGDGSSIAPLLRDLGAAYTARCAGADAGLPALGVQYADYALWQREWLGEESDPDSVIAAQLRYWREALAGLPERLALPTDRPYPAVADYRGASVAVAWRRGCSARLRGWLVPMMRPVSWWCRPGWRCCCPSLVGAVMLRWVWRWRGVRIRCWRS
;
A
#
# COMPACT_ATOMS: atom_id res chain seq x y z
N MET A 1 26.24 -30.27 -10.77
CA MET A 1 25.33 -30.80 -11.82
C MET A 1 25.91 -32.13 -12.28
N GLY A 2 25.17 -33.23 -12.12
CA GLY A 2 25.63 -34.56 -12.52
C GLY A 2 25.74 -34.68 -14.04
N ALA A 3 26.67 -35.50 -14.52
CA ALA A 3 26.89 -35.75 -15.94
C ALA A 3 25.66 -36.46 -16.55
N GLY A 4 24.82 -35.73 -17.30
CA GLY A 4 23.67 -36.27 -18.03
C GLY A 4 22.48 -35.33 -18.24
N SER A 5 22.33 -34.27 -17.45
CA SER A 5 21.23 -33.30 -17.62
C SER A 5 21.60 -32.18 -18.59
N VAL A 6 20.77 -31.95 -19.61
CA VAL A 6 20.92 -30.84 -20.56
C VAL A 6 19.94 -29.74 -20.20
N MET A 7 20.44 -28.56 -19.85
CA MET A 7 19.62 -27.39 -19.59
C MET A 7 19.50 -26.56 -20.88
N LEU A 8 18.27 -26.29 -21.31
CA LEU A 8 17.99 -25.52 -22.52
C LEU A 8 17.46 -24.13 -22.14
N ASN A 9 18.05 -23.09 -22.72
CA ASN A 9 17.52 -21.74 -22.71
C ASN A 9 16.65 -21.54 -23.95
N GLY A 10 15.33 -21.60 -23.78
CA GLY A 10 14.36 -21.34 -24.85
C GLY A 10 13.88 -19.89 -24.83
N TYR A 11 13.93 -19.22 -25.99
CA TYR A 11 13.48 -17.84 -26.14
C TYR A 11 12.47 -17.72 -27.29
N GLY A 12 11.44 -16.91 -27.10
CA GLY A 12 10.47 -16.58 -28.13
C GLY A 12 9.36 -15.63 -27.63
N PRO A 13 8.91 -14.67 -28.43
CA PRO A 13 7.66 -13.94 -28.18
C PRO A 13 6.42 -14.79 -28.47
N THR A 14 5.26 -14.34 -27.98
CA THR A 14 3.97 -15.04 -28.18
C THR A 14 3.60 -15.08 -29.67
N GLU A 15 3.94 -14.00 -30.36
CA GLU A 15 3.73 -13.75 -31.77
C GLU A 15 4.52 -14.69 -32.69
N THR A 16 5.47 -15.43 -32.13
CA THR A 16 6.25 -16.46 -32.85
C THR A 16 5.97 -17.87 -32.32
N THR A 17 4.88 -18.06 -31.57
CA THR A 17 4.41 -19.37 -31.07
C THR A 17 5.40 -20.04 -30.10
N VAL A 18 5.49 -19.48 -28.89
CA VAL A 18 6.23 -20.02 -27.72
C VAL A 18 7.75 -19.88 -27.83
N PHE A 19 8.41 -20.60 -28.73
CA PHE A 19 9.87 -20.58 -28.88
C PHE A 19 10.26 -20.26 -30.33
N ALA A 20 11.14 -19.28 -30.49
CA ALA A 20 11.81 -18.96 -31.74
C ALA A 20 13.25 -19.48 -31.75
N THR A 21 13.89 -19.58 -30.58
CA THR A 21 15.28 -20.02 -30.43
C THR A 21 15.47 -20.94 -29.22
N THR A 22 16.49 -21.78 -29.28
CA THR A 22 16.95 -22.62 -28.18
C THR A 22 18.47 -22.69 -28.14
N GLY A 23 19.06 -22.54 -26.95
CA GLY A 23 20.49 -22.72 -26.70
C GLY A 23 20.75 -23.74 -25.60
N VAL A 24 21.80 -24.55 -25.73
CA VAL A 24 22.24 -25.47 -24.66
C VAL A 24 23.12 -24.70 -23.68
N LEU A 25 22.80 -24.77 -22.38
CA LEU A 25 23.59 -24.15 -21.33
C LEU A 25 24.69 -25.08 -20.84
N VAL A 26 25.91 -24.55 -20.75
CA VAL A 26 27.08 -25.23 -20.21
C VAL A 26 27.46 -24.58 -18.89
N ALA A 27 27.62 -25.38 -17.83
CA ALA A 27 27.99 -24.87 -16.53
C ALA A 27 29.30 -24.07 -16.58
N GLY A 28 29.31 -22.86 -16.02
CA GLY A 28 30.48 -21.96 -15.99
C GLY A 28 30.59 -20.98 -17.15
N SER A 29 29.68 -20.99 -18.14
CA SER A 29 29.64 -19.94 -19.17
C SER A 29 29.08 -18.64 -18.57
N GLY A 30 29.91 -17.61 -18.42
CA GLY A 30 29.50 -16.30 -17.88
C GLY A 30 28.49 -15.51 -18.74
N VAL A 31 28.12 -16.04 -19.91
CA VAL A 31 27.10 -15.48 -20.82
C VAL A 31 26.07 -16.57 -21.11
N VAL A 32 24.78 -16.22 -21.03
CA VAL A 32 23.65 -17.14 -21.25
C VAL A 32 23.05 -16.87 -22.64
N PRO A 33 23.50 -17.55 -23.71
CA PRO A 33 22.97 -17.31 -25.06
C PRO A 33 21.50 -17.77 -25.16
N ILE A 34 20.71 -17.08 -25.97
CA ILE A 34 19.35 -17.50 -26.37
C ILE A 34 19.37 -18.54 -27.51
N GLY A 35 20.55 -18.76 -28.10
CA GLY A 35 20.85 -19.90 -28.95
C GLY A 35 20.51 -19.71 -30.43
N GLY A 36 20.21 -20.82 -31.12
CA GLY A 36 19.91 -20.83 -32.55
C GLY A 36 18.41 -21.03 -32.85
N PRO A 37 17.97 -20.86 -34.11
CA PRO A 37 16.56 -21.03 -34.50
C PRO A 37 16.03 -22.43 -34.21
N VAL A 38 14.78 -22.51 -33.75
CA VAL A 38 14.03 -23.78 -33.72
C VAL A 38 13.62 -24.21 -35.14
N PRO A 39 13.29 -25.49 -35.39
CA PRO A 39 12.82 -25.93 -36.70
C PRO A 39 11.66 -25.08 -37.23
N GLY A 40 11.82 -24.56 -38.46
CA GLY A 40 10.80 -23.72 -39.12
C GLY A 40 10.86 -22.23 -38.78
N ALA A 41 11.74 -21.78 -37.87
CA ALA A 41 12.02 -20.37 -37.60
C ALA A 41 13.25 -19.89 -38.38
N ALA A 42 13.22 -18.62 -38.80
CA ALA A 42 14.36 -17.90 -39.37
C ALA A 42 14.59 -16.61 -38.57
N LEU A 43 15.84 -16.29 -38.28
CA LEU A 43 16.22 -15.17 -37.40
C LEU A 43 17.08 -14.18 -38.18
N PHE A 44 16.72 -12.91 -38.09
CA PHE A 44 17.45 -11.83 -38.72
C PHE A 44 17.80 -10.79 -37.66
N VAL A 45 19.08 -10.47 -37.53
CA VAL A 45 19.55 -9.37 -36.70
C VAL A 45 19.88 -8.22 -37.64
N VAL A 46 19.11 -7.14 -37.56
CA VAL A 46 19.16 -6.06 -38.55
C VAL A 46 19.38 -4.69 -37.91
N ASP A 47 19.90 -3.77 -38.70
CA ASP A 47 20.01 -2.35 -38.35
C ASP A 47 18.69 -1.59 -38.59
N ALA A 48 18.69 -0.29 -38.30
CA ALA A 48 17.52 0.58 -38.46
C ALA A 48 17.03 0.70 -39.93
N TRP A 49 17.82 0.26 -40.90
CA TRP A 49 17.47 0.24 -42.33
C TRP A 49 17.09 -1.16 -42.82
N LEU A 50 16.82 -2.11 -41.91
CA LEU A 50 16.50 -3.51 -42.20
C LEU A 50 17.61 -4.24 -42.98
N ARG A 51 18.87 -3.87 -42.76
CA ARG A 51 20.03 -4.59 -43.32
C ARG A 51 20.63 -5.52 -42.27
N PRO A 52 20.99 -6.77 -42.62
CA PRO A 52 21.65 -7.68 -41.68
C PRO A 52 22.94 -7.09 -41.12
N VAL A 53 23.15 -7.21 -39.81
CA VAL A 53 24.38 -6.74 -39.16
C VAL A 53 25.44 -7.84 -39.11
N PRO A 54 26.75 -7.51 -39.13
CA PRO A 54 27.83 -8.48 -38.97
C PRO A 54 27.84 -9.19 -37.60
N VAL A 55 28.53 -10.32 -37.53
CA VAL A 55 28.79 -11.03 -36.25
C VAL A 55 29.47 -10.10 -35.25
N GLY A 56 29.02 -10.13 -34.00
CA GLY A 56 29.49 -9.29 -32.89
C GLY A 56 28.78 -7.94 -32.77
N VAL A 57 28.04 -7.50 -33.79
CA VAL A 57 27.33 -6.21 -33.80
C VAL A 57 25.92 -6.38 -33.24
N VAL A 58 25.50 -5.45 -32.37
CA VAL A 58 24.14 -5.41 -31.81
C VAL A 58 23.18 -4.88 -32.87
N GLY A 59 22.08 -5.60 -33.09
CA GLY A 59 20.96 -5.16 -33.92
C GLY A 59 19.63 -5.64 -33.33
N GLU A 60 18.53 -5.26 -33.97
CA GLU A 60 17.20 -5.68 -33.55
C GLU A 60 16.85 -7.04 -34.14
N LEU A 61 16.25 -7.92 -33.34
CA LEU A 61 15.84 -9.25 -33.77
C LEU A 61 14.49 -9.22 -34.50
N TYR A 62 14.46 -9.88 -35.66
CA TYR A 62 13.27 -10.17 -36.44
C TYR A 62 13.15 -11.67 -36.64
N VAL A 63 11.95 -12.20 -36.45
CA VAL A 63 11.67 -13.64 -36.57
C VAL A 63 10.72 -13.88 -37.74
N ALA A 64 11.11 -14.70 -38.70
CA ALA A 64 10.28 -15.16 -39.79
C ALA A 64 10.04 -16.69 -39.71
N GLY A 65 9.19 -17.21 -40.58
CA GLY A 65 8.93 -18.64 -40.69
C GLY A 65 7.56 -19.07 -40.14
N SER A 66 7.36 -20.39 -40.01
CA SER A 66 6.04 -20.98 -39.75
C SER A 66 5.49 -20.68 -38.36
N GLY A 67 6.34 -20.29 -37.41
CA GLY A 67 5.94 -19.89 -36.06
C GLY A 67 5.29 -18.51 -35.98
N VAL A 68 5.42 -17.66 -37.01
CA VAL A 68 4.89 -16.29 -37.01
C VAL A 68 3.36 -16.30 -37.07
N ALA A 69 2.72 -15.69 -36.08
CA ALA A 69 1.28 -15.64 -35.93
C ALA A 69 0.59 -14.81 -37.04
N VAL A 70 -0.74 -14.95 -37.13
CA VAL A 70 -1.55 -14.21 -38.11
C VAL A 70 -1.51 -12.70 -37.85
N GLY A 71 -1.56 -12.28 -36.58
CA GLY A 71 -1.58 -10.87 -36.16
C GLY A 71 -2.41 -10.67 -34.89
N TYR A 72 -2.68 -9.41 -34.55
CA TYR A 72 -3.50 -9.03 -33.40
C TYR A 72 -4.98 -8.86 -33.80
N VAL A 73 -5.88 -9.54 -33.09
CA VAL A 73 -7.33 -9.50 -33.37
C VAL A 73 -7.88 -8.08 -33.22
N GLY A 74 -8.52 -7.56 -34.27
CA GLY A 74 -9.14 -6.22 -34.26
C GLY A 74 -8.17 -5.04 -34.23
N ARG A 75 -6.86 -5.27 -34.44
CA ARG A 75 -5.81 -4.26 -34.35
C ARG A 75 -4.93 -4.28 -35.61
N SER A 76 -5.49 -3.90 -36.75
CA SER A 76 -4.83 -3.97 -38.06
C SER A 76 -3.59 -3.06 -38.15
N SER A 77 -3.66 -1.85 -37.61
CA SER A 77 -2.53 -0.90 -37.58
C SER A 77 -1.33 -1.44 -36.78
N LEU A 78 -1.58 -1.95 -35.57
CA LEU A 78 -0.55 -2.57 -34.74
C LEU A 78 0.00 -3.86 -35.36
N THR A 79 -0.87 -4.64 -36.02
CA THR A 79 -0.43 -5.82 -36.78
C THR A 79 0.51 -5.42 -37.91
N ALA A 80 0.19 -4.39 -38.67
CA ALA A 80 1.04 -3.92 -39.77
C ALA A 80 2.37 -3.33 -39.31
N SER A 81 2.42 -2.71 -38.11
CA SER A 81 3.67 -2.13 -37.58
C SER A 81 4.63 -3.17 -36.97
N ARG A 82 4.13 -4.35 -36.56
CA ARG A 82 4.95 -5.41 -35.95
C ARG A 82 5.15 -6.64 -36.85
N PHE A 83 4.16 -7.02 -37.66
CA PHE A 83 4.23 -8.12 -38.63
C PHE A 83 4.52 -7.57 -40.02
N VAL A 84 5.78 -7.19 -40.24
CA VAL A 84 6.23 -6.50 -41.45
C VAL A 84 6.57 -7.47 -42.59
N ALA A 85 6.69 -6.95 -43.81
CA ALA A 85 7.15 -7.75 -44.95
C ALA A 85 8.58 -8.26 -44.70
N CYS A 86 8.84 -9.54 -45.02
CA CYS A 86 10.18 -10.11 -44.88
C CYS A 86 10.96 -9.96 -46.19
N PRO A 87 12.02 -9.13 -46.25
CA PRO A 87 12.82 -8.95 -47.48
C PRO A 87 13.76 -10.13 -47.75
N PHE A 88 13.93 -11.04 -46.79
CA PHE A 88 14.85 -12.18 -46.85
C PHE A 88 14.14 -13.51 -47.16
N GLY A 89 12.81 -13.50 -47.21
CA GLY A 89 11.96 -14.67 -47.41
C GLY A 89 11.38 -14.75 -48.84
N GLY A 90 10.55 -15.77 -49.06
CA GLY A 90 9.78 -15.92 -50.30
C GLY A 90 8.67 -14.87 -50.45
N VAL A 91 8.11 -14.74 -51.65
CA VAL A 91 7.02 -13.78 -51.96
C VAL A 91 5.86 -13.94 -50.98
N GLY A 92 5.44 -12.83 -50.37
CA GLY A 92 4.31 -12.79 -49.42
C GLY A 92 4.64 -13.21 -47.99
N GLN A 93 5.89 -13.55 -47.68
CA GLN A 93 6.30 -13.88 -46.31
C GLN A 93 6.41 -12.63 -45.42
N ARG A 94 6.12 -12.83 -44.14
CA ARG A 94 6.18 -11.79 -43.10
C ARG A 94 7.22 -12.17 -42.04
N MET A 95 7.76 -11.15 -41.38
CA MET A 95 8.61 -11.30 -40.20
C MET A 95 8.04 -10.46 -39.06
N TYR A 96 8.20 -10.96 -37.84
CA TYR A 96 7.80 -10.28 -36.63
C TYR A 96 8.97 -9.51 -36.04
N ARG A 97 8.78 -8.20 -35.83
CA ARG A 97 9.70 -7.30 -35.15
C ARG A 97 9.62 -7.53 -33.64
N THR A 98 10.62 -8.19 -33.04
CA THR A 98 10.55 -8.57 -31.62
C THR A 98 10.76 -7.39 -30.68
N GLY A 99 11.49 -6.35 -31.12
CA GLY A 99 11.93 -5.26 -30.26
C GLY A 99 13.03 -5.66 -29.28
N ASP A 100 13.67 -6.83 -29.46
CA ASP A 100 14.79 -7.27 -28.64
C ASP A 100 16.11 -6.97 -29.36
N LEU A 101 17.06 -6.42 -28.60
CA LEU A 101 18.42 -6.18 -29.05
C LEU A 101 19.27 -7.41 -28.78
N VAL A 102 19.88 -7.91 -29.84
CA VAL A 102 20.67 -9.14 -29.82
C VAL A 102 21.93 -8.98 -30.66
N ARG A 103 22.88 -9.89 -30.49
CA ARG A 103 24.03 -10.03 -31.41
C ARG A 103 24.33 -11.48 -31.67
N TRP A 104 24.85 -11.77 -32.86
CA TRP A 104 25.47 -13.06 -33.15
C TRP A 104 26.87 -13.11 -32.55
N ASN A 105 27.20 -14.18 -31.84
CA ASN A 105 28.58 -14.43 -31.45
C ASN A 105 29.32 -15.27 -32.50
N GLN A 106 30.64 -15.42 -32.33
CA GLN A 106 31.49 -16.16 -33.29
C GLN A 106 31.13 -17.65 -33.39
N GLN A 107 30.40 -18.20 -32.42
CA GLN A 107 29.94 -19.58 -32.41
C GLN A 107 28.56 -19.76 -33.06
N GLY A 108 28.01 -18.72 -33.66
CA GLY A 108 26.68 -18.76 -34.30
C GLY A 108 25.54 -18.91 -33.30
N GLN A 109 25.71 -18.47 -32.05
CA GLN A 109 24.65 -18.38 -31.06
C GLN A 109 24.22 -16.91 -30.91
N LEU A 110 22.92 -16.69 -30.70
CA LEU A 110 22.41 -15.37 -30.35
C LEU A 110 22.60 -15.08 -28.86
N GLU A 111 23.10 -13.88 -28.57
CA GLU A 111 23.19 -13.31 -27.23
C GLU A 111 22.15 -12.21 -27.09
N TYR A 112 21.38 -12.25 -26.01
CA TYR A 112 20.43 -11.20 -25.66
C TYR A 112 21.16 -10.05 -24.96
N VAL A 113 20.92 -8.82 -25.44
CA VAL A 113 21.59 -7.60 -24.94
C VAL A 113 20.61 -6.73 -24.16
N GLY A 114 19.34 -6.68 -24.56
CA GLY A 114 18.32 -5.87 -23.92
C GLY A 114 17.07 -5.70 -24.79
N ARG A 115 16.18 -4.80 -24.42
CA ARG A 115 15.05 -4.38 -25.27
C ARG A 115 15.33 -3.03 -25.93
N ALA A 116 14.76 -2.83 -27.11
CA ALA A 116 14.73 -1.55 -27.79
C ALA A 116 13.56 -0.65 -27.35
N ASP A 117 12.59 -1.20 -26.61
CA ASP A 117 11.43 -0.49 -26.04
C ASP A 117 11.40 -0.54 -24.50
N GLU A 118 10.36 0.04 -23.89
CA GLU A 118 10.24 0.20 -22.42
C GLU A 118 9.53 -0.97 -21.72
N GLN A 119 9.32 -2.10 -22.41
CA GLN A 119 8.66 -3.27 -21.80
C GLN A 119 9.59 -3.93 -20.78
N VAL A 120 9.06 -4.24 -19.59
CA VAL A 120 9.80 -4.88 -18.50
C VAL A 120 9.25 -6.27 -18.17
N LYS A 121 10.07 -7.10 -17.51
CA LYS A 121 9.65 -8.40 -16.96
C LYS A 121 9.68 -8.37 -15.43
N VAL A 122 8.51 -8.29 -14.80
CA VAL A 122 8.38 -8.29 -13.34
C VAL A 122 7.67 -9.57 -12.92
N ARG A 123 8.28 -10.35 -12.00
CA ARG A 123 7.72 -11.62 -11.48
C ARG A 123 7.28 -12.60 -12.59
N GLY A 124 7.97 -12.60 -13.74
CA GLY A 124 7.68 -13.44 -14.90
C GLY A 124 6.58 -12.90 -15.84
N TYR A 125 5.98 -11.75 -15.56
CA TYR A 125 5.00 -11.08 -16.42
C TYR A 125 5.68 -10.07 -17.34
N ARG A 126 5.26 -10.01 -18.61
CA ARG A 126 5.65 -8.92 -19.53
C ARG A 126 4.70 -7.75 -19.31
N ILE A 127 5.25 -6.60 -18.94
CA ILE A 127 4.49 -5.41 -18.56
C ILE A 127 4.93 -4.24 -19.43
N GLU A 128 3.96 -3.58 -20.05
CA GLU A 128 4.17 -2.30 -20.75
C GLU A 128 3.98 -1.17 -19.74
N LEU A 129 5.07 -0.47 -19.38
CA LEU A 129 5.00 0.59 -18.37
C LEU A 129 4.04 1.72 -18.79
N GLY A 130 4.00 2.03 -20.08
CA GLY A 130 3.07 3.01 -20.66
C GLY A 130 1.58 2.68 -20.46
N GLU A 131 1.20 1.41 -20.27
CA GLU A 131 -0.19 1.05 -19.91
C GLU A 131 -0.54 1.50 -18.50
N ILE A 132 0.44 1.41 -17.58
CA ILE A 132 0.30 1.84 -16.20
C ILE A 132 0.32 3.36 -16.11
N GLU A 133 1.23 4.01 -16.83
CA GLU A 133 1.31 5.48 -16.93
C GLU A 133 0.01 6.06 -17.49
N ALA A 134 -0.55 5.47 -18.55
CA ALA A 134 -1.83 5.90 -19.10
C ALA A 134 -2.99 5.71 -18.12
N ALA A 135 -2.98 4.64 -17.32
CA ALA A 135 -4.00 4.43 -16.30
C ALA A 135 -3.88 5.44 -15.15
N LEU A 136 -2.66 5.79 -14.72
CA LEU A 136 -2.42 6.84 -13.72
C LEU A 136 -2.85 8.21 -14.25
N ALA A 137 -2.44 8.56 -15.47
CA ALA A 137 -2.77 9.83 -16.12
C ALA A 137 -4.25 9.99 -16.49
N ALA A 138 -5.03 8.89 -16.50
CA ALA A 138 -6.49 8.97 -16.66
C ALA A 138 -7.21 9.50 -15.41
N HIS A 139 -6.52 9.60 -14.27
CA HIS A 139 -7.09 10.20 -13.07
C HIS A 139 -7.13 11.74 -13.21
N PRO A 140 -8.27 12.41 -12.94
CA PRO A 140 -8.40 13.87 -13.15
C PRO A 140 -7.39 14.73 -12.40
N ARG A 141 -6.85 14.24 -11.28
CA ARG A 141 -5.86 14.95 -10.46
C ARG A 141 -4.40 14.70 -10.89
N VAL A 142 -4.13 13.86 -11.89
CA VAL A 142 -2.77 13.52 -12.32
C VAL A 142 -2.47 14.26 -13.62
N GLY A 143 -1.51 15.18 -13.58
CA GLY A 143 -1.04 15.90 -14.78
C GLY A 143 -0.04 15.08 -15.59
N GLN A 144 0.89 14.38 -14.91
CA GLN A 144 1.88 13.51 -15.55
C GLN A 144 2.11 12.26 -14.69
N ALA A 145 2.50 11.15 -15.34
CA ALA A 145 2.85 9.91 -14.66
C ALA A 145 4.05 9.26 -15.35
N ALA A 146 4.92 8.63 -14.56
CA ALA A 146 6.02 7.79 -15.03
C ALA A 146 6.08 6.53 -14.17
N VAL A 147 6.35 5.37 -14.76
CA VAL A 147 6.46 4.11 -14.01
C VAL A 147 7.81 3.47 -14.28
N VAL A 148 8.48 3.01 -13.23
CA VAL A 148 9.79 2.36 -13.33
C VAL A 148 9.83 1.07 -12.52
N THR A 149 10.83 0.23 -12.79
CA THR A 149 11.15 -0.94 -11.98
C THR A 149 12.23 -0.61 -10.96
N HIS A 150 12.03 -1.03 -9.72
CA HIS A 150 13.00 -0.93 -8.64
C HIS A 150 13.42 -2.31 -8.14
N ALA A 151 14.72 -2.55 -7.98
CA ALA A 151 15.25 -3.82 -7.52
C ALA A 151 15.27 -3.86 -5.99
N SER A 152 14.49 -4.76 -5.38
CA SER A 152 14.55 -5.01 -3.94
C SER A 152 15.83 -5.77 -3.58
N SER A 153 16.64 -5.25 -2.65
CA SER A 153 17.85 -5.93 -2.18
C SER A 153 17.50 -7.14 -1.30
N SER A 154 17.35 -8.30 -1.92
CA SER A 154 17.40 -9.61 -1.25
C SER A 154 18.87 -9.99 -1.04
N THR A 155 19.35 -9.95 0.20
CA THR A 155 20.56 -10.69 0.60
C THR A 155 20.39 -11.33 1.98
N ALA A 156 19.79 -12.51 1.98
CA ALA A 156 20.20 -13.69 2.74
C ALA A 156 19.40 -14.88 2.17
N ASP A 157 20.06 -15.99 1.85
CA ASP A 157 19.47 -17.22 1.31
C ASP A 157 18.96 -17.21 -0.15
N GLY A 158 19.85 -16.97 -1.12
CA GLY A 158 19.87 -17.63 -2.43
C GLY A 158 18.62 -17.57 -3.34
N GLY A 159 17.58 -16.82 -3.00
CA GLY A 159 16.37 -16.58 -3.80
C GLY A 159 16.45 -15.24 -4.52
N GLY A 160 16.37 -15.27 -5.86
CA GLY A 160 16.69 -14.14 -6.74
C GLY A 160 15.93 -12.83 -6.51
N PHE A 161 16.46 -11.76 -7.11
CA PHE A 161 15.88 -10.41 -7.14
C PHE A 161 14.40 -10.43 -7.56
N SER A 162 13.53 -9.80 -6.76
CA SER A 162 12.17 -9.47 -7.21
C SER A 162 12.11 -7.97 -7.48
N ASP A 163 12.16 -7.59 -8.76
CA ASP A 163 11.86 -6.24 -9.18
C ASP A 163 10.43 -5.88 -8.77
N GLN A 164 10.20 -4.63 -8.36
CA GLN A 164 8.90 -4.07 -8.02
C GLN A 164 8.60 -2.86 -8.91
N LEU A 165 7.32 -2.57 -9.14
CA LEU A 165 6.89 -1.40 -9.91
C LEU A 165 6.69 -0.20 -9.00
N VAL A 166 7.14 0.97 -9.43
CA VAL A 166 7.00 2.25 -8.73
C VAL A 166 6.38 3.25 -9.68
N GLY A 167 5.30 3.92 -9.27
CA GLY A 167 4.67 5.00 -10.03
C GLY A 167 5.04 6.36 -9.46
N TYR A 168 5.57 7.26 -10.28
CA TYR A 168 5.78 8.65 -9.93
C TYR A 168 4.70 9.49 -10.62
N VAL A 169 3.99 10.31 -9.85
CA VAL A 169 2.92 11.15 -10.36
C VAL A 169 3.21 12.62 -10.05
N VAL A 170 2.96 13.48 -11.03
CA VAL A 170 2.85 14.92 -10.83
C VAL A 170 1.37 15.23 -10.75
N LEU A 171 0.92 15.70 -9.59
CA LEU A 171 -0.47 16.11 -9.41
C LEU A 171 -0.71 17.39 -10.21
N ASP A 172 -1.90 17.51 -10.83
CA ASP A 172 -2.31 18.75 -11.46
C ASP A 172 -2.48 19.82 -10.38
N PRO A 173 -1.66 20.90 -10.39
CA PRO A 173 -1.74 21.93 -9.38
C PRO A 173 -3.13 22.59 -9.34
N GLN A 174 -3.80 22.77 -10.49
CA GLN A 174 -5.11 23.42 -10.53
C GLN A 174 -6.16 22.63 -9.74
N MET A 175 -6.01 21.30 -9.66
CA MET A 175 -6.89 20.44 -8.88
C MET A 175 -6.69 20.58 -7.36
N MET A 176 -5.63 21.25 -6.88
CA MET A 176 -5.46 21.61 -5.47
C MET A 176 -6.47 22.69 -5.02
N LEU A 177 -6.91 23.53 -5.96
CA LEU A 177 -7.91 24.58 -5.70
C LEU A 177 -9.35 24.09 -5.93
N ALA A 178 -9.53 22.90 -6.50
CA ALA A 178 -10.85 22.34 -6.80
C ALA A 178 -11.54 21.82 -5.52
N ARG A 179 -12.81 22.23 -5.34
CA ARG A 179 -13.67 21.80 -4.22
C ARG A 179 -14.13 20.36 -4.40
N ASP A 180 -14.03 19.57 -3.33
CA ASP A 180 -14.72 18.28 -3.19
C ASP A 180 -15.68 18.36 -2.01
N ARG A 181 -16.84 18.99 -2.22
CA ARG A 181 -17.75 19.38 -1.13
C ARG A 181 -18.22 18.20 -0.28
N GLN A 182 -18.39 17.01 -0.86
CA GLN A 182 -18.85 15.84 -0.12
C GLN A 182 -17.77 15.34 0.85
N ARG A 183 -16.51 15.30 0.39
CA ARG A 183 -15.37 14.89 1.22
C ARG A 183 -15.00 15.96 2.24
N GLU A 184 -15.02 17.22 1.84
CA GLU A 184 -14.76 18.34 2.74
C GLU A 184 -15.76 18.36 3.90
N ALA A 185 -17.04 18.07 3.65
CA ALA A 185 -18.03 17.91 4.72
C ALA A 185 -17.68 16.78 5.70
N GLN A 186 -17.21 15.62 5.19
CA GLN A 186 -16.78 14.50 6.03
C GLN A 186 -15.54 14.84 6.88
N LEU A 187 -14.55 15.53 6.31
CA LEU A 187 -13.35 15.95 7.05
C LEU A 187 -13.69 17.00 8.12
N VAL A 188 -14.57 17.95 7.81
CA VAL A 188 -15.07 18.93 8.78
C VAL A 188 -15.86 18.24 9.89
N ASP A 189 -16.70 17.25 9.56
CA ASP A 189 -17.42 16.44 10.56
C ASP A 189 -16.46 15.64 11.45
N GLN A 190 -15.38 15.07 10.89
CA GLN A 190 -14.37 14.34 11.65
C GLN A 190 -13.64 15.26 12.64
N TRP A 191 -13.23 16.45 12.21
CA TRP A 191 -12.68 17.46 13.12
C TRP A 191 -13.68 17.89 14.19
N ARG A 192 -14.98 17.97 13.85
CA ARG A 192 -16.03 18.30 14.82
C ARG A 192 -16.10 17.25 15.91
N GLU A 193 -16.08 15.96 15.55
CA GLU A 193 -16.09 14.86 16.54
C GLU A 193 -14.87 14.89 17.46
N VAL A 194 -13.68 15.17 16.93
CA VAL A 194 -12.44 15.32 17.74
C VAL A 194 -12.58 16.47 18.72
N TYR A 195 -13.04 17.63 18.26
CA TYR A 195 -13.22 18.82 19.09
C TYR A 195 -14.33 18.62 20.13
N GLU A 196 -15.48 18.07 19.75
CA GLU A 196 -16.55 17.74 20.70
C GLU A 196 -16.08 16.75 21.76
N GLY A 197 -15.26 15.75 21.39
CA GLY A 197 -14.62 14.84 22.34
C GLY A 197 -13.69 15.53 23.35
N LEU A 198 -12.86 16.47 22.89
CA LEU A 198 -11.97 17.27 23.73
C LEU A 198 -12.75 18.17 24.70
N TYR A 199 -13.85 18.78 24.25
CA TYR A 199 -14.69 19.67 25.06
C TYR A 199 -15.79 18.94 25.87
N SER A 200 -15.96 17.63 25.72
CA SER A 200 -16.96 16.82 26.46
C SER A 200 -16.37 15.80 27.44
N GLY A 201 -15.05 15.53 27.39
CA GLY A 201 -14.39 14.54 28.24
C GLY A 201 -14.40 14.87 29.75
N GLU A 202 -14.34 13.81 30.60
CA GLU A 202 -14.36 13.89 32.08
C GLU A 202 -13.28 14.81 32.70
N THR A 203 -12.27 15.25 31.93
CA THR A 203 -11.31 16.29 32.32
C THR A 203 -11.93 17.66 32.54
N PHE A 204 -13.07 17.99 31.91
CA PHE A 204 -13.83 19.21 32.20
C PHE A 204 -14.57 19.15 33.57
N SER A 205 -14.60 17.98 34.23
CA SER A 205 -15.34 17.78 35.48
C SER A 205 -14.54 17.99 36.77
N THR A 206 -13.24 18.35 36.70
CA THR A 206 -12.43 18.66 37.89
C THR A 206 -12.50 20.15 38.28
N GLY A 207 -13.70 20.69 38.47
CA GLY A 207 -14.01 21.59 39.60
C GLY A 207 -13.34 22.98 39.72
N ALA A 208 -12.66 23.53 38.70
CA ALA A 208 -12.25 24.93 38.69
C ALA A 208 -12.83 25.64 37.45
N ALA A 209 -13.65 26.67 37.66
CA ALA A 209 -14.12 27.52 36.56
C ALA A 209 -12.91 28.22 35.91
N THR A 210 -12.52 27.78 34.72
CA THR A 210 -11.50 28.46 33.91
C THR A 210 -12.00 29.88 33.60
N VAL A 211 -11.15 30.87 33.84
CA VAL A 211 -11.47 32.28 33.57
C VAL A 211 -11.64 32.45 32.06
N LEU A 212 -12.75 33.07 31.66
CA LEU A 212 -13.05 33.34 30.25
C LEU A 212 -11.87 34.04 29.57
N GLY A 213 -11.36 33.45 28.48
CA GLY A 213 -10.23 34.00 27.73
C GLY A 213 -8.84 33.56 28.19
N GLU A 214 -8.71 32.70 29.21
CA GLU A 214 -7.43 32.16 29.71
C GLU A 214 -7.27 30.64 29.50
N ASP A 215 -8.11 30.03 28.67
CA ASP A 215 -8.05 28.61 28.35
C ASP A 215 -7.13 28.33 27.16
N PHE A 216 -5.93 27.82 27.45
CA PHE A 216 -4.89 27.45 26.49
C PHE A 216 -4.63 25.94 26.44
N GLU A 217 -5.57 25.10 26.86
CA GLU A 217 -5.40 23.64 26.81
C GLU A 217 -5.20 23.15 25.36
N GLY A 218 -4.38 22.11 25.18
CA GLY A 218 -4.11 21.48 23.87
C GLY A 218 -2.89 22.02 23.11
N TRP A 219 -2.20 23.04 23.61
CA TRP A 219 -1.02 23.60 22.95
C TRP A 219 0.29 22.98 23.45
N ASN A 220 0.70 21.87 22.82
CA ASN A 220 1.96 21.20 23.10
C ASN A 220 3.02 21.56 22.05
N SER A 221 4.27 21.67 22.49
CA SER A 221 5.42 21.90 21.65
C SER A 221 5.71 20.67 20.79
N SER A 222 5.72 20.85 19.47
CA SER A 222 6.06 19.81 18.50
C SER A 222 7.48 19.25 18.70
N TYR A 223 8.36 20.01 19.35
CA TYR A 223 9.75 19.62 19.61
C TYR A 223 9.91 18.69 20.81
N THR A 224 9.05 18.83 21.82
CA THR A 224 9.24 18.20 23.14
C THR A 224 8.07 17.34 23.56
N GLY A 225 6.89 17.51 22.95
CA GLY A 225 5.63 16.88 23.37
C GLY A 225 5.00 17.50 24.63
N GLU A 226 5.69 18.44 25.28
CA GLU A 226 5.25 19.11 26.51
C GLU A 226 4.41 20.37 26.23
N PRO A 227 3.51 20.80 27.13
CA PRO A 227 2.74 22.04 26.99
C PRO A 227 3.64 23.27 26.82
N ILE A 228 3.26 24.17 25.90
CA ILE A 228 3.92 25.47 25.72
C ILE A 228 3.69 26.32 26.98
N PRO A 229 4.72 26.97 27.57
CA PRO A 229 4.53 27.75 28.78
C PRO A 229 3.47 28.84 28.63
N LEU A 230 2.55 28.95 29.60
CA LEU A 230 1.42 29.90 29.57
C LEU A 230 1.83 31.36 29.33
N ALA A 231 3.00 31.78 29.82
CA ALA A 231 3.50 33.14 29.55
C ALA A 231 3.74 33.39 28.05
N GLN A 232 4.23 32.40 27.32
CA GLN A 232 4.43 32.48 25.88
C GLN A 232 3.10 32.46 25.12
N MET A 233 2.13 31.66 25.59
CA MET A 233 0.78 31.63 25.01
C MET A 233 0.03 32.96 25.19
N ARG A 234 0.19 33.60 26.36
CA ARG A 234 -0.34 34.95 26.60
C ARG A 234 0.31 35.99 25.72
N GLU A 235 1.63 35.90 25.49
CA GLU A 235 2.34 36.77 24.55
C GLU A 235 1.83 36.59 23.11
N TRP A 236 1.65 35.34 22.67
CA TRP A 236 1.07 35.01 21.37
C TRP A 236 -0.33 35.63 21.18
N ARG A 237 -1.20 35.49 22.18
CA ARG A 237 -2.55 36.10 22.17
C ARG A 237 -2.46 37.62 22.13
N SER A 238 -1.62 38.23 22.96
CA SER A 238 -1.45 39.68 23.03
C SER A 238 -0.94 40.26 21.70
N ALA A 239 0.00 39.60 21.04
CA ALA A 239 0.49 40.03 19.73
C ALA A 239 -0.63 40.11 18.68
N ALA A 240 -1.52 39.10 18.64
CA ALA A 240 -2.68 39.11 17.76
C ALA A 240 -3.69 40.22 18.15
N LEU A 241 -3.99 40.35 19.45
CA LEU A 241 -4.89 41.39 19.97
C LEU A 241 -4.41 42.81 19.62
N ASP A 242 -3.12 43.10 19.76
CA ASP A 242 -2.56 44.41 19.48
C ASP A 242 -2.66 44.74 17.99
N ARG A 243 -2.38 43.77 17.11
CA ARG A 243 -2.54 43.96 15.67
C ARG A 243 -4.00 44.15 15.27
N ILE A 244 -4.93 43.39 15.87
CA ILE A 244 -6.38 43.54 15.65
C ILE A 244 -6.87 44.90 16.13
N ARG A 245 -6.47 45.35 17.33
CA ARG A 245 -6.82 46.68 17.87
C ARG A 245 -6.34 47.81 16.97
N GLY A 246 -5.16 47.66 16.36
CA GLY A 246 -4.64 48.58 15.34
C GLY A 246 -5.53 48.73 14.10
N LEU A 247 -6.47 47.80 13.87
CA LEU A 247 -7.47 47.89 12.79
C LEU A 247 -8.69 48.75 13.15
N GLY A 248 -8.84 49.13 14.42
CA GLY A 248 -10.01 49.88 14.93
C GLY A 248 -11.31 49.06 14.97
N PRO A 249 -11.32 47.87 15.59
CA PRO A 249 -12.49 46.98 15.59
C PRO A 249 -13.66 47.60 16.36
N ARG A 250 -14.82 47.75 15.69
CA ARG A 250 -16.08 48.18 16.34
C ARG A 250 -17.19 47.14 16.20
N ARG A 251 -17.42 46.65 14.97
CA ARG A 251 -18.29 45.51 14.68
C ARG A 251 -17.43 44.36 14.20
N VAL A 252 -17.31 43.34 15.04
CA VAL A 252 -16.39 42.22 14.81
C VAL A 252 -17.16 40.94 14.52
N LEU A 253 -16.65 40.14 13.60
CA LEU A 253 -17.01 38.73 13.43
C LEU A 253 -15.75 37.88 13.59
N GLU A 254 -15.76 36.94 14.53
CA GLU A 254 -14.73 35.91 14.69
C GLU A 254 -15.26 34.58 14.17
N ILE A 255 -14.58 34.00 13.17
CA ILE A 255 -14.89 32.70 12.59
C ILE A 255 -13.94 31.66 13.20
N GLY A 256 -14.53 30.68 13.89
CA GLY A 256 -13.82 29.76 14.78
C GLY A 256 -13.46 30.43 16.10
N VAL A 257 -14.48 30.92 16.83
CA VAL A 257 -14.32 31.66 18.09
C VAL A 257 -13.73 30.81 19.23
N GLY A 258 -13.86 29.47 19.15
CA GLY A 258 -13.30 28.56 20.14
C GLY A 258 -13.75 28.88 21.58
N THR A 259 -12.82 28.84 22.52
CA THR A 259 -13.05 29.14 23.94
C THR A 259 -13.17 30.65 24.25
N GLY A 260 -13.12 31.51 23.22
CA GLY A 260 -13.26 32.96 23.36
C GLY A 260 -11.98 33.69 23.79
N LEU A 261 -10.80 33.18 23.40
CA LEU A 261 -9.50 33.79 23.72
C LEU A 261 -9.39 35.25 23.29
N LEU A 262 -9.83 35.58 22.06
CA LEU A 262 -9.85 36.96 21.57
C LEU A 262 -11.12 37.70 22.01
N LEU A 263 -12.28 37.05 21.92
CA LEU A 263 -13.58 37.60 22.32
C LEU A 263 -13.54 38.23 23.72
N ALA A 264 -12.98 37.54 24.71
CA ALA A 264 -12.91 38.01 26.10
C ALA A 264 -12.18 39.35 26.27
N HIS A 265 -11.27 39.69 25.35
CA HIS A 265 -10.39 40.86 25.41
C HIS A 265 -10.81 41.98 24.44
N LEU A 266 -11.68 41.68 23.48
CA LEU A 266 -12.13 42.63 22.46
C LEU A 266 -13.60 43.05 22.63
N ALA A 267 -14.46 42.15 23.13
CA ALA A 267 -15.91 42.39 23.16
C ALA A 267 -16.31 43.61 23.99
N ALA A 268 -15.56 43.93 25.06
CA ALA A 268 -15.80 45.10 25.90
C ALA A 268 -15.67 46.44 25.16
N ASP A 269 -14.72 46.51 24.22
CA ASP A 269 -14.39 47.71 23.43
C ASP A 269 -15.22 47.79 22.13
N CYS A 270 -15.87 46.70 21.76
CA CYS A 270 -16.70 46.61 20.57
C CYS A 270 -18.13 47.12 20.82
N VAL A 271 -18.75 47.63 19.76
CA VAL A 271 -20.20 47.92 19.74
C VAL A 271 -20.98 46.61 19.57
N GLU A 272 -20.41 45.67 18.81
CA GLU A 272 -21.02 44.38 18.52
C GLU A 272 -19.92 43.34 18.23
N TYR A 273 -20.06 42.13 18.76
CA TYR A 273 -19.10 41.03 18.55
C TYR A 273 -19.85 39.74 18.21
N TRP A 274 -19.64 39.21 17.01
CA TRP A 274 -20.21 37.94 16.57
C TRP A 274 -19.13 36.87 16.61
N GLY A 275 -19.47 35.70 17.14
CA GLY A 275 -18.60 34.51 17.13
C GLY A 275 -19.33 33.36 16.45
N THR A 276 -18.66 32.70 15.51
CA THR A 276 -19.16 31.47 14.89
C THR A 276 -18.21 30.33 15.20
N ASP A 277 -18.75 29.15 15.47
CA ASP A 277 -17.97 27.93 15.63
C ASP A 277 -18.80 26.74 15.15
N PHE A 278 -18.15 25.77 14.52
CA PHE A 278 -18.77 24.54 14.06
C PHE A 278 -19.17 23.58 15.21
N SER A 279 -18.54 23.71 16.38
CA SER A 279 -18.85 22.92 17.57
C SER A 279 -20.01 23.53 18.37
N SER A 280 -21.10 22.77 18.50
CA SER A 280 -22.25 23.18 19.29
C SER A 280 -21.94 23.27 20.79
N VAL A 281 -21.10 22.36 21.28
CA VAL A 281 -20.65 22.30 22.68
C VAL A 281 -19.80 23.52 23.04
N THR A 282 -18.87 23.89 22.16
CA THR A 282 -17.99 25.06 22.34
C THR A 282 -18.81 26.34 22.43
N ILE A 283 -19.80 26.53 21.53
CA ILE A 283 -20.70 27.68 21.58
C ILE A 283 -21.53 27.72 22.87
N GLN A 284 -22.07 26.59 23.33
CA GLN A 284 -22.86 26.53 24.57
C GLN A 284 -22.01 26.89 25.80
N ASN A 285 -20.79 26.35 25.89
CA ASN A 285 -19.85 26.66 26.98
C ASN A 285 -19.47 28.14 26.97
N LEU A 286 -19.19 28.69 25.78
CA LEU A 286 -18.85 30.10 25.62
C LEU A 286 -20.03 31.02 25.95
N GLN A 287 -21.26 30.65 25.56
CA GLN A 287 -22.49 31.37 25.95
C GLN A 287 -22.64 31.43 27.47
N ALA A 288 -22.38 30.32 28.18
CA ALA A 288 -22.42 30.28 29.64
C ALA A 288 -21.35 31.19 30.27
N GLY A 289 -20.13 31.18 29.73
CA GLY A 289 -19.03 32.04 30.20
C GLY A 289 -19.26 33.54 29.93
N VAL A 290 -19.92 33.88 28.81
CA VAL A 290 -20.26 35.27 28.43
C VAL A 290 -21.45 35.81 29.21
N ALA A 291 -22.42 34.98 29.60
CA ALA A 291 -23.66 35.44 30.25
C ALA A 291 -23.43 36.28 31.53
N GLY A 292 -22.33 36.05 32.24
CA GLY A 292 -21.94 36.81 33.44
C GLY A 292 -21.19 38.13 33.17
N GLN A 293 -20.89 38.47 31.91
CA GLN A 293 -20.06 39.61 31.55
C GLN A 293 -20.89 40.89 31.31
N PRO A 294 -20.38 42.09 31.67
CA PRO A 294 -21.10 43.36 31.46
C PRO A 294 -21.41 43.70 30.00
N TRP A 295 -20.68 43.09 29.06
CA TRP A 295 -20.79 43.30 27.62
C TRP A 295 -21.51 42.15 26.90
N SER A 296 -22.13 41.23 27.64
CA SER A 296 -22.83 40.05 27.11
C SER A 296 -23.90 40.39 26.07
N GLU A 297 -24.66 41.48 26.28
CA GLU A 297 -25.71 41.93 25.35
C GLU A 297 -25.17 42.34 23.95
N ARG A 298 -23.85 42.59 23.83
CA ARG A 298 -23.19 42.95 22.58
C ARG A 298 -22.70 41.74 21.79
N VAL A 299 -22.77 40.54 22.40
CA VAL A 299 -22.19 39.32 21.85
C VAL A 299 -23.28 38.45 21.24
N ARG A 300 -23.03 37.95 20.02
CA ARG A 300 -23.89 36.98 19.35
C ARG A 300 -23.07 35.75 18.97
N LEU A 301 -23.51 34.57 19.38
CA LEU A 301 -22.80 33.32 19.15
C LEU A 301 -23.67 32.37 18.33
N LEU A 302 -23.13 31.85 17.23
CA LEU A 302 -23.83 30.96 16.31
C LEU A 302 -23.05 29.67 16.10
N THR A 303 -23.76 28.55 16.04
CA THR A 303 -23.17 27.25 15.70
C THR A 303 -23.28 26.99 14.21
N GLN A 304 -22.19 27.18 13.47
CA GLN A 304 -22.11 26.94 12.02
C GLN A 304 -20.65 26.81 11.56
N PRO A 305 -20.37 26.05 10.49
CA PRO A 305 -19.05 25.96 9.91
C PRO A 305 -18.64 27.26 9.21
N ALA A 306 -17.33 27.43 8.99
CA ALA A 306 -16.73 28.65 8.47
C ALA A 306 -17.20 29.06 7.06
N ASP A 307 -17.61 28.11 6.20
CA ASP A 307 -18.08 28.39 4.85
C ASP A 307 -19.58 28.75 4.77
N VAL A 308 -20.32 28.61 5.87
CA VAL A 308 -21.74 28.95 5.98
C VAL A 308 -21.89 30.36 6.54
N THR A 309 -22.61 31.21 5.80
CA THR A 309 -22.86 32.61 6.18
C THR A 309 -24.32 32.92 6.49
N ASP A 310 -25.15 31.89 6.61
CA ASP A 310 -26.57 32.05 6.93
C ASP A 310 -26.73 32.80 8.26
N GLY A 311 -27.63 33.77 8.29
CA GLY A 311 -27.87 34.61 9.47
C GLY A 311 -26.85 35.73 9.72
N LEU A 312 -25.74 35.80 8.98
CA LEU A 312 -24.74 36.87 9.11
C LEU A 312 -25.08 38.08 8.20
N PRO A 313 -25.01 39.33 8.71
CA PRO A 313 -25.31 40.52 7.93
C PRO A 313 -24.20 40.82 6.90
N GLN A 314 -24.60 41.00 5.64
CA GLN A 314 -23.69 41.36 4.54
C GLN A 314 -23.24 42.81 4.64
N GLY A 315 -21.96 43.10 4.34
CA GLY A 315 -21.43 44.46 4.32
C GLY A 315 -21.48 45.21 5.66
N HIS A 316 -21.48 44.51 6.80
CA HIS A 316 -21.79 45.09 8.11
C HIS A 316 -20.57 45.20 9.04
N PHE A 317 -19.65 44.24 8.97
CA PHE A 317 -18.54 44.13 9.91
C PHE A 317 -17.36 45.01 9.50
N ASP A 318 -16.73 45.67 10.47
CA ASP A 318 -15.52 46.46 10.23
C ASP A 318 -14.28 45.56 10.22
N VAL A 319 -14.30 44.51 11.05
CA VAL A 319 -13.23 43.52 11.15
C VAL A 319 -13.81 42.10 11.18
N VAL A 320 -13.30 41.23 10.31
CA VAL A 320 -13.55 39.78 10.38
C VAL A 320 -12.23 39.10 10.77
N ILE A 321 -12.28 38.13 11.68
CA ILE A 321 -11.12 37.48 12.29
C ILE A 321 -11.18 35.97 12.01
N LEU A 322 -10.11 35.42 11.45
CA LEU A 322 -9.82 33.99 11.43
C LEU A 322 -8.44 33.81 12.07
N ASN A 323 -8.37 33.47 13.34
CA ASN A 323 -7.11 33.33 14.06
C ASN A 323 -6.90 31.88 14.51
N SER A 324 -5.89 31.22 13.96
CA SER A 324 -5.56 29.81 14.27
C SER A 324 -6.67 28.80 13.94
N VAL A 325 -7.34 29.01 12.81
CA VAL A 325 -8.44 28.16 12.33
C VAL A 325 -8.15 27.58 10.94
N ILE A 326 -7.41 28.35 10.11
CA ILE A 326 -7.17 28.00 8.70
C ILE A 326 -6.41 26.68 8.55
N GLN A 327 -5.54 26.32 9.51
CA GLN A 327 -4.79 25.07 9.45
C GLN A 327 -5.67 23.82 9.45
N TYR A 328 -6.92 23.92 9.93
CA TYR A 328 -7.87 22.80 9.97
C TYR A 328 -8.78 22.73 8.74
N PHE A 329 -8.61 23.65 7.77
CA PHE A 329 -9.41 23.62 6.56
C PHE A 329 -8.96 22.50 5.62
N PRO A 330 -9.91 21.78 4.99
CA PRO A 330 -9.61 20.56 4.25
C PRO A 330 -8.90 20.82 2.91
N SER A 331 -9.00 22.04 2.37
CA SER A 331 -8.44 22.39 1.06
C SER A 331 -8.26 23.90 0.90
N ALA A 332 -7.39 24.30 -0.03
CA ALA A 332 -7.29 25.69 -0.47
C ALA A 332 -8.58 26.20 -1.13
N GLY A 333 -9.31 25.32 -1.84
CA GLY A 333 -10.61 25.66 -2.41
C GLY A 333 -11.63 26.05 -1.34
N TYR A 334 -11.68 25.31 -0.22
CA TYR A 334 -12.52 25.65 0.93
C TYR A 334 -12.12 27.00 1.51
N LEU A 335 -10.82 27.24 1.72
CA LEU A 335 -10.32 28.53 2.20
C LEU A 335 -10.73 29.69 1.29
N LEU A 336 -10.59 29.56 -0.03
CA LEU A 336 -10.96 30.61 -0.98
C LEU A 336 -12.45 30.97 -0.89
N ASP A 337 -13.34 29.98 -0.73
CA ASP A 337 -14.77 30.22 -0.52
C ASP A 337 -15.03 30.99 0.78
N VAL A 338 -14.36 30.61 1.88
CA VAL A 338 -14.44 31.30 3.17
C VAL A 338 -13.92 32.73 3.08
N LEU A 339 -12.78 32.96 2.43
CA LEU A 339 -12.21 34.30 2.23
C LEU A 339 -13.15 35.16 1.38
N ALA A 340 -13.71 34.62 0.29
CA ALA A 340 -14.69 35.32 -0.53
C ALA A 340 -15.95 35.69 0.27
N ALA A 341 -16.42 34.78 1.13
CA ALA A 341 -17.56 35.01 2.00
C ALA A 341 -17.28 36.10 3.05
N ALA A 342 -16.13 36.02 3.73
CA ALA A 342 -15.68 37.02 4.69
C ALA A 342 -15.54 38.41 4.06
N MET A 343 -14.99 38.49 2.84
CA MET A 343 -14.90 39.74 2.09
C MET A 343 -16.29 40.33 1.79
N ARG A 344 -17.32 39.53 1.50
CA ARG A 344 -18.69 40.04 1.32
C ARG A 344 -19.33 40.54 2.62
N LEU A 345 -19.03 39.89 3.76
CA LEU A 345 -19.51 40.29 5.08
C LEU A 345 -18.90 41.61 5.58
N LEU A 346 -17.69 41.95 5.13
CA LEU A 346 -17.03 43.21 5.48
C LEU A 346 -17.72 44.43 4.88
N ALA A 347 -17.86 45.48 5.69
CA ALA A 347 -18.20 46.82 5.24
C ALA A 347 -17.09 47.39 4.33
N PRO A 348 -17.41 48.32 3.41
CA PRO A 348 -16.40 48.99 2.59
C PRO A 348 -15.31 49.64 3.45
N GLY A 349 -14.03 49.38 3.15
CA GLY A 349 -12.89 49.82 3.97
C GLY A 349 -12.55 48.92 5.17
N GLY A 350 -13.36 47.91 5.45
CA GLY A 350 -13.12 46.93 6.52
C GLY A 350 -11.89 46.05 6.30
N ALA A 351 -11.53 45.26 7.31
CA ALA A 351 -10.33 44.41 7.32
C ALA A 351 -10.64 42.95 7.67
N LEU A 352 -10.06 42.03 6.91
CA LEU A 352 -10.01 40.61 7.25
C LEU A 352 -8.65 40.30 7.87
N PHE A 353 -8.63 39.95 9.15
CA PHE A 353 -7.45 39.51 9.87
C PHE A 353 -7.35 37.98 9.84
N LEU A 354 -6.25 37.47 9.30
CA LEU A 354 -5.92 36.05 9.23
C LEU A 354 -4.68 35.82 10.11
N GLY A 355 -4.90 35.28 11.29
CA GLY A 355 -3.87 35.07 12.29
C GLY A 355 -3.34 33.65 12.30
N ASP A 356 -2.06 33.53 12.65
CA ASP A 356 -1.44 32.25 13.00
C ASP A 356 -1.31 31.27 11.82
N ILE A 357 -1.10 31.81 10.62
CA ILE A 357 -0.96 31.04 9.38
C ILE A 357 0.38 30.32 9.36
N ARG A 358 0.37 28.99 9.17
CA ARG A 358 1.60 28.20 9.02
C ARG A 358 2.26 28.42 7.66
N ASN A 359 3.56 28.67 7.66
CA ASN A 359 4.34 29.01 6.46
C ASN A 359 4.81 27.77 5.71
N LEU A 360 4.21 27.52 4.53
CA LEU A 360 4.59 26.40 3.65
C LEU A 360 6.06 26.42 3.27
N SER A 361 6.62 27.60 2.97
CA SER A 361 8.01 27.76 2.54
C SER A 361 9.03 27.37 3.62
N LEU A 362 8.58 27.16 4.86
CA LEU A 362 9.40 26.72 5.98
C LEU A 362 9.03 25.33 6.51
N LEU A 363 8.10 24.61 5.86
CA LEU A 363 7.67 23.27 6.28
C LEU A 363 8.87 22.32 6.46
N GLN A 364 9.78 22.27 5.48
CA GLN A 364 10.96 21.42 5.57
C GLN A 364 11.87 21.79 6.75
N ALA A 365 12.04 23.08 7.04
CA ALA A 365 12.87 23.54 8.17
C ALA A 365 12.22 23.19 9.52
N PHE A 366 10.90 23.40 9.63
CA PHE A 366 10.12 23.01 10.80
C PHE A 366 10.20 21.51 11.06
N THR A 367 9.89 20.68 10.06
CA THR A 367 9.93 19.22 10.17
C THR A 367 11.34 18.72 10.49
N THR A 368 12.37 19.32 9.88
CA THR A 368 13.78 19.01 10.20
C THR A 368 14.09 19.25 11.68
N LYS A 369 13.64 20.39 12.22
CA LYS A 369 13.83 20.71 13.63
C LYS A 369 13.12 19.72 14.55
N VAL A 370 11.86 19.38 14.23
CA VAL A 370 11.07 18.40 15.00
C VAL A 370 11.76 17.04 15.00
N VAL A 371 12.16 16.54 13.84
CA VAL A 371 12.86 15.25 13.71
C VAL A 371 14.17 15.24 14.48
N CYS A 372 14.95 16.31 14.39
CA CYS A 372 16.25 16.43 15.07
C CYS A 372 16.15 16.74 16.57
N ALA A 373 14.97 17.10 17.08
CA ALA A 373 14.76 17.36 18.51
C ALA A 373 14.69 16.08 19.35
N ASP A 374 14.43 14.93 18.72
CA ASP A 374 14.44 13.63 19.38
C ASP A 374 15.88 13.22 19.81
N PRO A 375 16.15 13.05 21.12
CA PRO A 375 17.50 12.71 21.62
C PRO A 375 18.07 11.42 21.04
N VAL A 376 17.22 10.49 20.59
CA VAL A 376 17.63 9.20 20.01
C VAL A 376 18.15 9.38 18.57
N VAL A 377 17.70 10.43 17.87
CA VAL A 377 18.00 10.72 16.45
C VAL A 377 19.34 11.43 16.27
N GLY A 378 19.94 11.97 17.33
CA GLY A 378 21.24 12.65 17.23
C GLY A 378 22.41 11.78 16.71
N LEU A 379 22.24 10.45 16.72
CA LEU A 379 23.19 9.46 16.20
C LEU A 379 22.84 8.97 14.77
N ASP A 380 21.71 9.42 14.22
CA ASP A 380 21.29 9.05 12.88
C ASP A 380 22.15 9.77 11.83
N THR A 381 22.30 9.11 10.68
CA THR A 381 23.00 9.66 9.53
C THR A 381 22.13 10.65 8.77
N ALA A 382 22.75 11.57 8.03
CA ALA A 382 22.06 12.58 7.21
C ALA A 382 21.05 11.96 6.24
N ALA A 383 21.34 10.78 5.67
CA ALA A 383 20.40 10.07 4.80
C ALA A 383 19.11 9.66 5.53
N VAL A 384 19.24 9.08 6.74
CA VAL A 384 18.10 8.65 7.56
C VAL A 384 17.23 9.84 7.97
N VAL A 385 17.86 10.96 8.33
CA VAL A 385 17.12 12.17 8.73
C VAL A 385 16.41 12.82 7.54
N ARG A 386 17.07 12.97 6.38
CA ARG A 386 16.41 13.49 5.16
C ARG A 386 15.18 12.66 4.80
N GLU A 387 15.33 11.34 4.89
CA GLU A 387 14.24 10.39 4.64
C GLU A 387 13.08 10.57 5.62
N ARG A 388 13.36 10.64 6.92
CA ARG A 388 12.32 10.85 7.94
C ARG A 388 11.61 12.19 7.75
N VAL A 389 12.36 13.27 7.49
CA VAL A 389 11.80 14.60 7.20
C VAL A 389 10.85 14.54 6.01
N ARG A 390 11.26 13.88 4.93
CA ARG A 390 10.42 13.73 3.73
C ARG A 390 9.10 13.02 4.02
N ARG A 391 9.11 11.99 4.88
CA ARG A 391 7.92 11.25 5.30
C ARG A 391 6.98 12.10 6.15
N GLU A 392 7.51 12.78 7.16
CA GLU A 392 6.72 13.65 8.04
C GLU A 392 6.10 14.81 7.25
N MET A 393 6.81 15.38 6.26
CA MET A 393 6.24 16.40 5.36
C MET A 393 5.05 15.88 4.54
N LEU A 394 5.10 14.63 4.07
CA LEU A 394 3.98 14.01 3.34
C LEU A 394 2.79 13.70 4.25
N ALA A 395 3.06 13.42 5.52
CA ALA A 395 2.05 13.14 6.53
C ALA A 395 1.40 14.39 7.14
N GLU A 396 1.80 15.59 6.70
CA GLU A 396 1.26 16.86 7.20
C GLU A 396 -0.23 16.99 6.86
N GLN A 397 -1.06 17.02 7.90
CA GLN A 397 -2.53 17.06 7.80
C GLN A 397 -3.10 18.46 7.97
N GLU A 398 -2.26 19.44 8.32
CA GLU A 398 -2.68 20.83 8.41
C GLU A 398 -2.52 21.56 7.06
N LEU A 399 -3.30 22.61 6.86
CA LEU A 399 -3.19 23.49 5.71
C LEU A 399 -2.12 24.57 5.96
N LEU A 400 -1.07 24.56 5.15
CA LEU A 400 0.05 25.50 5.15
C LEU A 400 0.04 26.35 3.88
N LEU A 401 0.31 27.64 4.03
CA LEU A 401 0.26 28.61 2.93
C LEU A 401 1.57 29.37 2.84
N ALA A 402 2.12 29.48 1.64
CA ALA A 402 3.23 30.37 1.35
C ALA A 402 2.73 31.83 1.33
N PRO A 403 3.53 32.83 1.74
CA PRO A 403 3.16 34.25 1.67
C PRO A 403 2.67 34.71 0.28
N GLU A 404 3.23 34.12 -0.77
CA GLU A 404 2.87 34.30 -2.17
C GLU A 404 1.39 33.99 -2.45
N PHE A 405 0.78 33.04 -1.72
CA PHE A 405 -0.65 32.75 -1.83
C PHE A 405 -1.49 34.01 -1.59
N PHE A 406 -1.19 34.75 -0.53
CA PHE A 406 -1.93 35.96 -0.18
C PHE A 406 -1.56 37.13 -1.07
N ALA A 407 -0.29 37.24 -1.49
CA ALA A 407 0.14 38.28 -2.43
C ALA A 407 -0.55 38.15 -3.80
N GLY A 408 -0.85 36.94 -4.26
CA GLY A 408 -1.58 36.67 -5.50
C GLY A 408 -3.11 36.75 -5.38
N LEU A 409 -3.64 36.81 -4.15
CA LEU A 409 -5.08 36.74 -3.88
C LEU A 409 -5.91 37.89 -4.52
N PRO A 410 -5.44 39.14 -4.62
CA PRO A 410 -6.19 40.21 -5.29
C PRO A 410 -6.54 39.94 -6.76
N GLN A 411 -5.78 39.07 -7.45
CA GLN A 411 -6.10 38.65 -8.82
C GLN A 411 -7.34 37.75 -8.88
N HIS A 412 -7.64 37.04 -7.78
CA HIS A 412 -8.76 36.11 -7.65
C HIS A 412 -9.96 36.75 -6.92
N LEU A 413 -9.69 37.65 -5.97
CA LEU A 413 -10.69 38.39 -5.19
C LEU A 413 -10.46 39.91 -5.38
N PRO A 414 -11.04 40.53 -6.43
CA PRO A 414 -10.78 41.92 -6.78
C PRO A 414 -11.31 42.95 -5.77
N GLU A 415 -12.10 42.52 -4.78
CA GLU A 415 -12.53 43.35 -3.66
C GLU A 415 -11.39 43.69 -2.69
N ILE A 416 -10.27 42.97 -2.75
CA ILE A 416 -9.09 43.21 -1.92
C ILE A 416 -8.28 44.36 -2.51
N ALA A 417 -8.19 45.47 -1.77
CA ALA A 417 -7.43 46.66 -2.15
C ALA A 417 -5.96 46.61 -1.70
N ALA A 418 -5.67 45.97 -0.57
CA ALA A 418 -4.32 45.87 -0.02
C ALA A 418 -4.13 44.55 0.73
N VAL A 419 -2.90 44.03 0.67
CA VAL A 419 -2.46 42.82 1.38
C VAL A 419 -1.27 43.19 2.25
N ASP A 420 -1.40 42.93 3.55
CA ASP A 420 -0.35 43.14 4.55
C ASP A 420 0.04 41.80 5.18
N ILE A 421 1.28 41.35 4.97
CA ILE A 421 1.83 40.10 5.48
C ILE A 421 2.97 40.46 6.44
N GLN A 422 2.88 40.04 7.70
CA GLN A 422 3.93 40.28 8.69
C GLN A 422 4.05 39.11 9.67
N LEU A 423 5.24 38.99 10.27
CA LEU A 423 5.51 38.07 11.36
C LEU A 423 4.86 38.58 12.65
N LYS A 424 4.63 37.65 13.58
CA LYS A 424 4.19 37.99 14.94
C LYS A 424 5.27 38.80 15.65
N ARG A 425 4.85 39.81 16.41
CA ARG A 425 5.73 40.53 17.33
C ARG A 425 5.83 39.74 18.64
N MET A 426 6.84 38.87 18.72
CA MET A 426 7.14 38.10 19.92
C MET A 426 8.65 38.13 20.20
N GLY A 427 9.02 38.23 21.48
CA GLY A 427 10.39 38.13 21.97
C GLY A 427 10.80 36.68 22.27
N VAL A 428 9.85 35.77 22.42
CA VAL A 428 10.11 34.34 22.64
C VAL A 428 10.22 33.58 21.30
N VAL A 429 11.14 32.61 21.26
CA VAL A 429 11.35 31.73 20.10
C VAL A 429 10.71 30.38 20.36
N ASN A 430 9.63 30.07 19.65
CA ASN A 430 8.96 28.77 19.64
C ASN A 430 8.36 28.52 18.25
N GLU A 431 7.62 27.42 18.07
CA GLU A 431 7.02 27.12 16.75
C GLU A 431 6.02 28.18 16.26
N LEU A 432 5.29 28.83 17.18
CA LEU A 432 4.28 29.85 16.86
C LEU A 432 4.93 31.15 16.38
N SER A 433 6.05 31.56 16.98
CA SER A 433 6.76 32.78 16.58
C SER A 433 7.71 32.57 15.40
N SER A 434 8.22 31.35 15.19
CA SER A 434 9.17 31.04 14.12
C SER A 434 8.51 30.68 12.79
N TYR A 435 7.43 29.91 12.78
CA TYR A 435 6.90 29.27 11.56
C TYR A 435 5.52 29.75 11.15
N ARG A 436 4.96 30.73 11.88
CA ARG A 436 3.64 31.29 11.62
C ARG A 436 3.71 32.79 11.36
N TYR A 437 2.71 33.31 10.67
CA TYR A 437 2.61 34.73 10.34
C TYR A 437 1.14 35.17 10.31
N GLU A 438 0.92 36.46 10.11
CA GLU A 438 -0.43 37.01 10.07
C GLU A 438 -0.60 37.92 8.85
N VAL A 439 -1.79 37.85 8.29
CA VAL A 439 -2.17 38.54 7.07
C VAL A 439 -3.37 39.44 7.36
N VAL A 440 -3.33 40.67 6.88
CA VAL A 440 -4.47 41.59 6.89
C VAL A 440 -4.83 41.90 5.44
N LEU A 441 -6.06 41.58 5.06
CA LEU A 441 -6.64 41.94 3.77
C LEU A 441 -7.58 43.12 3.95
N ARG A 442 -7.43 44.18 3.15
CA ARG A 442 -8.30 45.35 3.21
C ARG A 442 -9.32 45.35 2.08
N LYS A 443 -10.58 45.59 2.42
CA LYS A 443 -11.66 45.70 1.43
C LYS A 443 -11.70 47.08 0.78
N ALA A 444 -11.87 47.12 -0.54
CA ALA A 444 -12.09 48.35 -1.28
C ALA A 444 -13.44 49.01 -0.92
N PRO A 445 -13.55 50.36 -1.01
CA PRO A 445 -12.49 51.31 -1.29
C PRO A 445 -11.77 51.73 0.00
N VAL A 446 -10.44 51.79 -0.06
CA VAL A 446 -9.58 52.37 0.98
C VAL A 446 -8.37 53.03 0.31
N PRO A 447 -7.85 54.16 0.80
CA PRO A 447 -6.60 54.72 0.27
C PRO A 447 -5.44 53.76 0.56
N VAL A 448 -4.73 53.33 -0.49
CA VAL A 448 -3.60 52.40 -0.39
C VAL A 448 -2.30 53.09 -0.79
N ARG A 449 -1.25 52.86 -0.02
CA ARG A 449 0.14 53.23 -0.34
C ARG A 449 0.98 51.96 -0.49
N SER A 450 1.51 51.73 -1.68
CA SER A 450 2.42 50.62 -1.94
C SER A 450 3.80 50.88 -1.33
N ALA A 451 4.35 49.87 -0.65
CA ALA A 451 5.74 49.83 -0.21
C ALA A 451 6.68 49.24 -1.28
N ALA A 452 6.20 48.83 -2.46
CA ALA A 452 7.03 48.15 -3.46
C ALA A 452 8.22 48.98 -3.95
N GLN A 453 8.02 50.30 -4.10
CA GLN A 453 9.04 51.24 -4.60
C GLN A 453 9.89 51.89 -3.48
N THR A 454 9.82 51.35 -2.26
CA THR A 454 10.63 51.83 -1.13
C THR A 454 12.12 51.65 -1.40
N PRO A 455 12.99 52.63 -1.09
CA PRO A 455 14.45 52.44 -1.13
C PRO A 455 14.84 51.21 -0.29
N ALA A 456 15.54 50.27 -0.92
CA ALA A 456 15.94 49.01 -0.31
C ALA A 456 17.45 48.95 -0.12
N GLU A 457 17.89 48.55 1.07
CA GLU A 457 19.30 48.35 1.42
C GLU A 457 19.51 46.92 1.93
N PRO A 458 20.57 46.21 1.49
CA PRO A 458 20.85 44.86 1.97
C PRO A 458 21.36 44.87 3.42
N TRP A 459 20.98 43.88 4.24
CA TRP A 459 21.40 43.77 5.64
C TRP A 459 22.91 43.85 5.84
N GLN A 460 23.69 43.31 4.90
CA GLN A 460 25.15 43.31 4.91
C GLN A 460 25.76 44.72 4.98
N ARG A 461 25.01 45.76 4.59
CA ARG A 461 25.44 47.16 4.73
C ARG A 461 25.58 47.60 6.19
N PHE A 462 24.76 47.04 7.08
CA PHE A 462 24.66 47.48 8.47
C PHE A 462 25.44 46.60 9.44
N THR A 463 25.77 45.36 9.04
CA THR A 463 26.44 44.33 9.86
C THR A 463 25.58 43.79 11.01
N ASP A 464 25.01 44.68 11.83
CA ASP A 464 24.18 44.39 12.99
C ASP A 464 23.05 45.45 13.18
N LEU A 465 22.24 45.24 14.21
CA LEU A 465 21.10 46.11 14.53
C LEU A 465 21.54 47.51 14.99
N ALA A 466 22.72 47.63 15.61
CA ALA A 466 23.24 48.91 16.08
C ALA A 466 23.65 49.81 14.89
N GLY A 467 24.30 49.23 13.88
CA GLY A 467 24.63 49.90 12.62
C GLY A 467 23.40 50.36 11.85
N LEU A 468 22.34 49.56 11.82
CA LEU A 468 21.05 49.97 11.23
C LEU A 468 20.44 51.15 12.01
N GLY A 469 20.47 51.09 13.34
CA GLY A 469 19.99 52.17 14.20
C GLY A 469 20.73 53.49 13.97
N GLU A 470 22.06 53.46 13.77
CA GLU A 470 22.85 54.65 13.45
C GLU A 470 22.50 55.23 12.08
N TYR A 471 22.26 54.38 11.08
CA TYR A 471 21.80 54.81 9.77
C TYR A 471 20.42 55.50 9.86
N LEU A 472 19.45 54.89 10.54
CA LEU A 472 18.11 55.46 10.72
C LEU A 472 18.13 56.80 11.49
N ARG A 473 19.01 56.92 12.48
CA ARG A 473 19.23 58.17 13.24
C ARG A 473 19.86 59.28 12.40
N SER A 474 20.85 58.96 11.58
CA SER A 474 21.62 59.93 10.81
C SER A 474 20.93 60.38 9.53
N GLN A 475 20.43 59.44 8.72
CA GLN A 475 19.83 59.73 7.42
C GLN A 475 18.35 60.13 7.52
N ARG A 476 17.66 59.66 8.57
CA ARG A 476 16.23 59.88 8.82
C ARG A 476 15.33 59.70 7.59
N PRO A 477 15.47 58.60 6.82
CA PRO A 477 14.67 58.40 5.61
C PRO A 477 13.17 58.40 5.95
N PRO A 478 12.29 58.90 5.06
CA PRO A 478 10.85 58.81 5.29
C PRO A 478 10.34 57.37 5.31
N MET A 479 10.98 56.49 4.52
CA MET A 479 10.72 55.06 4.50
C MET A 479 11.98 54.32 4.03
N LEU A 480 12.29 53.17 4.63
CA LEU A 480 13.44 52.33 4.28
C LEU A 480 13.03 50.86 4.34
N ARG A 481 13.39 50.09 3.31
CA ARG A 481 13.35 48.62 3.35
C ARG A 481 14.76 48.08 3.59
N VAL A 482 14.89 47.13 4.49
CA VAL A 482 16.13 46.37 4.71
C VAL A 482 15.88 44.93 4.35
N THR A 483 16.62 44.41 3.37
CA THR A 483 16.35 43.07 2.80
C THR A 483 17.33 42.01 3.28
N GLY A 484 16.85 40.78 3.44
CA GLY A 484 17.70 39.61 3.71
C GLY A 484 18.34 39.62 5.09
N VAL A 485 17.56 39.95 6.12
CA VAL A 485 17.98 39.97 7.52
C VAL A 485 17.83 38.56 8.13
N PRO A 486 18.88 37.91 8.64
CA PRO A 486 18.78 36.58 9.25
C PRO A 486 17.89 36.61 10.49
N HIS A 487 16.86 35.77 10.56
CA HIS A 487 15.96 35.71 11.71
C HIS A 487 16.39 34.63 12.71
N ALA A 488 16.59 35.00 13.97
CA ALA A 488 17.19 34.14 14.99
C ALA A 488 16.40 32.85 15.25
N GLY A 489 15.07 32.89 15.09
CA GLY A 489 14.20 31.74 15.33
C GLY A 489 14.12 30.70 14.22
N ILE A 490 14.60 31.01 12.99
CA ILE A 490 14.44 30.13 11.80
C ILE A 490 15.71 29.94 10.98
N TRP A 491 16.62 30.92 10.98
CA TRP A 491 17.86 30.83 10.23
C TRP A 491 18.68 29.57 10.57
N PRO A 492 18.82 29.17 11.86
CA PRO A 492 19.59 27.97 12.20
C PRO A 492 18.97 26.70 11.61
N ASP A 493 17.65 26.63 11.60
CA ASP A 493 16.90 25.47 11.12
C ASP A 493 17.01 25.35 9.60
N VAL A 494 16.95 26.47 8.87
CA VAL A 494 17.18 26.52 7.42
C VAL A 494 18.65 26.22 7.06
N ALA A 495 19.60 26.69 7.87
CA ALA A 495 21.02 26.36 7.70
C ALA A 495 21.25 24.84 7.87
N LEU A 496 20.57 24.21 8.85
CA LEU A 496 20.62 22.77 9.06
C LEU A 496 20.05 22.00 7.87
N VAL A 497 18.91 22.42 7.30
CA VAL A 497 18.37 21.82 6.08
C VAL A 497 19.39 21.86 4.94
N LYS A 498 20.03 23.02 4.70
CA LYS A 498 21.05 23.15 3.66
C LYS A 498 22.26 22.25 3.92
N ALA A 499 22.71 22.17 5.17
CA ALA A 499 23.80 21.29 5.58
C ALA A 499 23.43 19.82 5.37
N LEU A 500 22.22 19.40 5.74
CA LEU A 500 21.71 18.04 5.53
C LEU A 500 21.65 17.67 4.05
N VAL A 501 21.18 18.57 3.18
CA VAL A 501 21.12 18.32 1.72
C VAL A 501 22.52 18.19 1.13
N ALA A 502 23.49 18.98 1.59
CA ALA A 502 24.87 18.93 1.10
C ALA A 502 25.70 17.78 1.68
N ALA A 503 25.27 17.19 2.81
CA ALA A 503 26.02 16.16 3.52
C ALA A 503 25.97 14.80 2.80
N GLY A 504 27.10 14.09 2.81
CA GLY A 504 27.16 12.70 2.38
C GLY A 504 26.31 11.79 3.29
N ASP A 505 25.83 10.68 2.74
CA ASP A 505 24.81 9.84 3.37
C ASP A 505 25.16 9.30 4.76
N ARG A 506 26.45 9.20 5.09
CA ARG A 506 26.95 8.62 6.36
C ARG A 506 27.35 9.65 7.42
N VAL A 507 27.22 10.95 7.13
CA VAL A 507 27.57 12.02 8.09
C VAL A 507 26.55 12.04 9.22
N ASN A 508 26.99 12.10 10.47
CA ASN A 508 26.07 12.19 11.61
C ASN A 508 25.46 13.59 11.71
N VAL A 509 24.18 13.68 12.06
CA VAL A 509 23.50 14.97 12.17
C VAL A 509 24.06 15.83 13.31
N ALA A 510 24.52 15.22 14.41
CA ALA A 510 25.21 15.95 15.49
C ALA A 510 26.46 16.72 14.99
N GLU A 511 27.22 16.16 14.05
CA GLU A 511 28.39 16.83 13.45
C GLU A 511 27.96 18.07 12.64
N LEU A 512 26.86 17.97 11.90
CA LEU A 512 26.30 19.10 11.12
C LEU A 512 25.81 20.22 12.03
N CYS A 513 25.13 19.89 13.13
CA CYS A 513 24.63 20.87 14.09
C CYS A 513 25.76 21.71 14.71
N THR A 514 26.93 21.11 14.98
CA THR A 514 28.07 21.84 15.56
C THR A 514 28.70 22.88 14.63
N GLY A 515 28.49 22.76 13.32
CA GLY A 515 29.02 23.70 12.32
C GLY A 515 28.16 24.96 12.10
N ILE A 516 26.96 25.03 12.69
CA ILE A 516 26.02 26.12 12.48
C ILE A 516 26.20 27.15 13.61
N THR A 517 26.83 28.29 13.31
CA THR A 517 27.02 29.40 14.28
C THR A 517 26.18 30.63 13.90
N THR A 518 25.64 31.33 14.90
CA THR A 518 24.67 32.44 14.73
C THR A 518 25.15 33.72 15.42
N SER A 519 26.05 34.49 14.81
CA SER A 519 26.53 35.72 15.46
C SER A 519 25.67 36.97 15.19
N ASN A 520 24.88 37.01 14.10
CA ASN A 520 24.21 38.25 13.65
C ASN A 520 22.71 38.08 13.30
N ALA A 521 22.04 37.02 13.78
CA ALA A 521 20.60 36.83 13.57
C ALA A 521 19.80 37.59 14.64
N ILE A 522 18.66 38.16 14.25
CA ILE A 522 17.85 39.03 15.13
C ILE A 522 16.40 38.57 15.21
N LEU A 523 15.68 39.01 16.24
CA LEU A 523 14.26 38.74 16.43
C LEU A 523 13.38 39.88 15.90
N SER A 524 12.15 39.52 15.53
CA SER A 524 11.12 40.49 15.11
C SER A 524 10.90 41.60 16.15
N ASP A 525 10.77 41.25 17.43
CA ASP A 525 10.56 42.24 18.50
C ASP A 525 11.71 43.24 18.65
N GLU A 526 12.96 42.82 18.44
CA GLU A 526 14.13 43.72 18.47
C GLU A 526 14.06 44.77 17.36
N CYS A 527 13.56 44.39 16.18
CA CYS A 527 13.38 45.30 15.05
C CYS A 527 12.27 46.33 15.32
N HIS A 528 11.18 45.88 15.96
CA HIS A 528 10.08 46.76 16.37
C HIS A 528 10.54 47.75 17.44
N ARG A 529 11.24 47.30 18.49
CA ARG A 529 11.78 48.18 19.55
C ARG A 529 12.72 49.24 18.98
N LEU A 530 13.62 48.88 18.06
CA LEU A 530 14.48 49.87 17.39
C LEU A 530 13.67 50.94 16.65
N GLY A 531 12.59 50.54 15.97
CA GLY A 531 11.71 51.49 15.27
C GLY A 531 11.02 52.44 16.23
N GLU A 532 10.43 51.91 17.30
CA GLU A 532 9.73 52.69 18.34
C GLU A 532 10.66 53.70 19.00
N GLU A 533 11.87 53.28 19.38
CA GLU A 533 12.90 54.15 19.94
C GLU A 533 13.29 55.32 19.01
N LEU A 534 13.17 55.11 17.70
CA LEU A 534 13.60 56.06 16.67
C LEU A 534 12.44 56.80 15.98
N GLY A 535 11.19 56.56 16.38
CA GLY A 535 10.00 57.20 15.81
C GLY A 535 9.56 56.65 14.44
N TYR A 536 9.77 55.35 14.21
CA TYR A 536 9.33 54.63 13.02
C TYR A 536 8.27 53.58 13.38
N ALA A 537 7.26 53.46 12.51
CA ALA A 537 6.45 52.25 12.43
C ALA A 537 7.26 51.18 11.68
N THR A 538 7.43 50.01 12.29
CA THR A 538 8.18 48.90 11.71
C THR A 538 7.22 47.80 11.27
N ALA A 539 7.41 47.28 10.07
CA ALA A 539 6.84 46.02 9.63
C ALA A 539 7.96 45.00 9.41
N VAL A 540 7.80 43.81 9.97
CA VAL A 540 8.72 42.66 9.77
C VAL A 540 7.98 41.62 8.94
N THR A 541 8.49 41.33 7.75
CA THR A 541 7.87 40.39 6.81
C THR A 541 8.86 39.34 6.35
N TRP A 542 8.38 38.27 5.72
CA TRP A 542 9.24 37.27 5.11
C TRP A 542 10.11 37.86 4.00
N SER A 543 11.35 37.40 3.91
CA SER A 543 12.19 37.58 2.73
C SER A 543 11.92 36.45 1.74
N THR A 544 12.25 36.64 0.47
CA THR A 544 12.19 35.56 -0.54
C THR A 544 13.24 34.48 -0.29
N THR A 545 14.24 34.77 0.57
CA THR A 545 15.23 33.81 1.02
C THR A 545 14.79 33.19 2.33
N ALA A 546 14.54 31.88 2.35
CA ALA A 546 14.20 31.14 3.56
C ALA A 546 15.22 31.40 4.69
N GLY A 547 14.74 31.51 5.93
CA GLY A 547 15.55 31.83 7.10
C GLY A 547 15.81 33.33 7.30
N HIS A 548 15.36 34.19 6.37
CA HIS A 548 15.53 35.63 6.43
C HIS A 548 14.18 36.36 6.42
N VAL A 549 14.21 37.60 6.91
CA VAL A 549 13.10 38.53 6.94
C VAL A 549 13.52 39.85 6.28
N ASP A 550 12.54 40.60 5.80
CA ASP A 550 12.73 41.97 5.35
C ASP A 550 12.06 42.91 6.36
N LEU A 551 12.68 44.06 6.58
CA LEU A 551 12.21 45.09 7.52
C LEU A 551 11.76 46.31 6.73
N VAL A 552 10.61 46.89 7.06
CA VAL A 552 10.15 48.15 6.47
C VAL A 552 9.93 49.16 7.59
N TYR A 553 10.79 50.17 7.66
CA TYR A 553 10.68 51.29 8.59
C TYR A 553 9.99 52.46 7.90
N THR A 554 8.87 52.92 8.46
CA THR A 554 8.12 54.09 7.97
C THR A 554 8.09 55.15 9.04
N ARG A 555 8.61 56.36 8.75
CA ARG A 555 8.69 57.42 9.75
C ARG A 555 7.29 57.90 10.13
N VAL A 556 7.00 57.95 11.43
CA VAL A 556 5.73 58.48 11.93
C VAL A 556 5.74 60.01 11.78
N THR A 557 4.82 60.58 11.00
CA THR A 557 4.64 62.03 10.87
C THR A 557 3.45 62.50 11.71
N ASP A 558 3.54 63.70 12.29
CA ASP A 558 2.55 64.30 13.19
C ASP A 558 1.12 64.29 12.58
N PRO A 559 0.08 63.81 13.30
CA PRO A 559 -1.27 63.65 12.79
C PRO A 559 -1.99 65.01 12.75
N SER A 560 -1.66 65.83 11.74
CA SER A 560 -2.25 67.17 11.55
C SER A 560 -3.17 67.28 10.32
N GLY A 561 -3.65 66.15 9.78
CA GLY A 561 -4.61 66.13 8.69
C GLY A 561 -5.76 65.16 8.94
N ASP A 562 -6.99 65.65 8.86
CA ASP A 562 -8.29 65.00 9.09
C ASP A 562 -8.64 63.91 8.04
N HIS A 563 -7.63 63.29 7.43
CA HIS A 563 -7.74 62.21 6.45
C HIS A 563 -6.86 61.06 6.92
N GLY A 564 -7.48 59.95 7.32
CA GLY A 564 -6.79 58.77 7.85
C GLY A 564 -5.61 58.35 6.97
N ALA A 565 -4.50 57.98 7.60
CA ALA A 565 -3.29 57.58 6.90
C ALA A 565 -3.58 56.45 5.90
N PRO A 566 -3.00 56.48 4.69
CA PRO A 566 -3.22 55.43 3.69
C PRO A 566 -2.74 54.08 4.23
N VAL A 567 -3.48 53.02 3.93
CA VAL A 567 -3.09 51.66 4.34
C VAL A 567 -1.91 51.20 3.49
N MET A 568 -0.91 50.60 4.13
CA MET A 568 0.25 50.06 3.43
C MET A 568 -0.09 48.73 2.75
N SER A 569 0.39 48.55 1.52
CA SER A 569 0.41 47.27 0.78
C SER A 569 1.82 46.95 0.33
N ASP A 570 2.04 45.73 -0.16
CA ASP A 570 3.31 45.29 -0.77
C ASP A 570 4.49 45.40 0.22
N LEU A 571 4.20 45.12 1.50
CA LEU A 571 5.20 45.00 2.56
C LEU A 571 6.07 43.77 2.27
N TYR A 572 5.43 42.62 2.07
CA TYR A 572 6.02 41.44 1.45
C TYR A 572 6.10 41.63 -0.07
N LEU A 573 7.25 41.26 -0.67
CA LEU A 573 7.45 41.28 -2.12
C LEU A 573 7.86 39.89 -2.59
N PRO A 574 7.06 39.22 -3.45
CA PRO A 574 7.45 37.95 -4.02
C PRO A 574 8.61 38.13 -5.02
N ALA A 575 9.49 37.12 -5.14
CA ALA A 575 10.63 37.16 -6.05
C ALA A 575 10.20 37.21 -7.53
N THR A 576 9.08 36.55 -7.84
CA THR A 576 8.47 36.48 -9.16
C THR A 576 6.98 36.78 -9.06
N PRO A 577 6.35 37.28 -10.12
CA PRO A 577 4.89 37.38 -10.17
C PRO A 577 4.23 36.04 -9.81
N VAL A 578 3.17 36.09 -9.00
CA VAL A 578 2.41 34.89 -8.62
C VAL A 578 1.41 34.58 -9.73
N ASP A 579 1.77 33.63 -10.58
CA ASP A 579 0.94 33.22 -11.73
C ASP A 579 -0.15 32.20 -11.34
N SER A 580 0.01 31.50 -10.22
CA SER A 580 -0.95 30.51 -9.73
C SER A 580 -0.88 30.35 -8.20
N LEU A 581 -2.04 30.28 -7.56
CA LEU A 581 -2.16 30.01 -6.12
C LEU A 581 -1.92 28.54 -5.77
N ALA A 582 -2.06 27.63 -6.72
CA ALA A 582 -1.98 26.19 -6.49
C ALA A 582 -0.61 25.72 -5.99
N GLY A 583 0.48 26.36 -6.44
CA GLY A 583 1.83 26.04 -5.99
C GLY A 583 2.21 26.68 -4.65
N GLN A 584 1.30 27.45 -4.05
CA GLN A 584 1.55 28.23 -2.83
C GLN A 584 0.82 27.66 -1.60
N VAL A 585 0.36 26.41 -1.69
CA VAL A 585 -0.40 25.72 -0.65
C VAL A 585 -0.09 24.21 -0.69
N ASN A 586 -0.06 23.54 0.48
CA ASN A 586 0.05 22.08 0.53
C ASN A 586 -1.31 21.41 0.37
N ASP A 587 -1.27 20.09 0.40
CA ASP A 587 -2.43 19.22 0.36
C ASP A 587 -2.54 18.41 1.66
N PRO A 588 -3.43 18.83 2.60
CA PRO A 588 -3.69 18.11 3.84
C PRO A 588 -4.04 16.62 3.67
N ALA A 589 -4.55 16.23 2.49
CA ALA A 589 -4.97 14.86 2.18
C ALA A 589 -3.97 14.13 1.26
N GLY A 590 -2.70 14.55 1.24
CA GLY A 590 -1.69 14.02 0.32
C GLY A 590 -1.53 12.50 0.36
N LEU A 591 -1.39 11.90 1.55
CA LEU A 591 -1.30 10.44 1.73
C LEU A 591 -2.57 9.70 1.28
N GLU A 592 -3.75 10.22 1.64
CA GLU A 592 -5.03 9.64 1.24
C GLU A 592 -5.21 9.68 -0.28
N ARG A 593 -4.75 10.75 -0.94
CA ARG A 593 -4.79 10.88 -2.40
C ARG A 593 -3.86 9.90 -3.09
N VAL A 594 -2.69 9.62 -2.51
CA VAL A 594 -1.82 8.53 -3.01
C VAL A 594 -2.54 7.18 -2.91
N ALA A 595 -3.23 6.91 -1.79
CA ALA A 595 -4.03 5.69 -1.63
C ALA A 595 -5.18 5.61 -2.65
N GLU A 596 -5.87 6.73 -2.88
CA GLU A 596 -6.94 6.88 -3.87
C GLU A 596 -6.44 6.59 -5.29
N LEU A 597 -5.28 7.16 -5.68
CA LEU A 597 -4.66 6.91 -6.98
C LEU A 597 -4.32 5.43 -7.16
N ARG A 598 -3.77 4.79 -6.11
CA ARG A 598 -3.48 3.36 -6.15
C ARG A 598 -4.75 2.53 -6.31
N HIS A 599 -5.81 2.86 -5.59
CA HIS A 599 -7.11 2.22 -5.72
C HIS A 599 -7.71 2.43 -7.13
N PHE A 600 -7.63 3.66 -7.65
CA PHE A 600 -8.11 4.02 -8.97
C PHE A 600 -7.45 3.18 -10.08
N VAL A 601 -6.13 2.99 -9.99
CA VAL A 601 -5.39 2.14 -10.93
C VAL A 601 -5.71 0.66 -10.71
N ALA A 602 -5.84 0.21 -9.45
CA ALA A 602 -6.20 -1.18 -9.13
C ALA A 602 -7.58 -1.61 -9.65
N THR A 603 -8.52 -0.69 -9.81
CA THR A 603 -9.82 -0.98 -10.45
C THR A 603 -9.76 -1.12 -11.98
N ARG A 604 -8.65 -0.68 -12.61
CA ARG A 604 -8.49 -0.61 -14.08
C ARG A 604 -7.41 -1.56 -14.60
N LEU A 605 -6.39 -1.86 -13.80
CA LEU A 605 -5.27 -2.72 -14.16
C LEU A 605 -5.27 -4.02 -13.34
N PRO A 606 -4.71 -5.12 -13.86
CA PRO A 606 -4.40 -6.31 -13.07
C PRO A 606 -3.40 -6.01 -11.94
N GLU A 607 -3.51 -6.70 -10.79
CA GLU A 607 -2.67 -6.48 -9.60
C GLU A 607 -1.15 -6.46 -9.89
N TYR A 608 -0.65 -7.33 -10.78
CA TYR A 608 0.79 -7.36 -11.12
C TYR A 608 1.27 -6.12 -11.91
N MET A 609 0.36 -5.31 -12.45
CA MET A 609 0.63 -4.02 -13.11
C MET A 609 0.38 -2.82 -12.18
N VAL A 610 -0.25 -3.02 -11.02
CA VAL A 610 -0.44 -1.94 -10.05
C VAL A 610 0.92 -1.66 -9.41
N PRO A 611 1.42 -0.42 -9.41
CA PRO A 611 2.64 -0.08 -8.71
C PRO A 611 2.57 -0.48 -7.24
N ALA A 612 3.66 -1.05 -6.73
CA ALA A 612 3.79 -1.40 -5.32
C ALA A 612 3.71 -0.14 -4.44
N THR A 613 4.25 0.98 -4.92
CA THR A 613 4.08 2.32 -4.34
C THR A 613 3.83 3.36 -5.43
N ILE A 614 3.11 4.43 -5.07
CA ILE A 614 2.90 5.62 -5.89
C ILE A 614 3.46 6.81 -5.11
N MET A 615 4.34 7.58 -5.72
CA MET A 615 4.97 8.75 -5.11
C MET A 615 4.55 10.01 -5.86
N ALA A 616 4.05 11.01 -5.13
CA ALA A 616 3.84 12.34 -5.68
C ALA A 616 5.20 13.08 -5.74
N VAL A 617 5.50 13.66 -6.90
CA VAL A 617 6.68 14.51 -7.12
C VAL A 617 6.25 15.84 -7.72
N GLU A 618 6.98 16.92 -7.42
CA GLU A 618 6.67 18.25 -7.95
C GLU A 618 6.81 18.30 -9.47
N THR A 619 7.88 17.70 -9.99
CA THR A 619 8.15 17.59 -11.43
C THR A 619 8.85 16.26 -11.75
N LEU A 620 8.65 15.74 -12.96
CA LEU A 620 9.44 14.62 -13.46
C LEU A 620 10.81 15.13 -13.93
N PRO A 621 11.93 14.61 -13.40
CA PRO A 621 13.25 15.07 -13.81
C PRO A 621 13.52 14.67 -15.26
N LEU A 622 13.96 15.62 -16.08
CA LEU A 622 14.27 15.42 -17.48
C LEU A 622 15.77 15.63 -17.74
N THR A 623 16.35 14.77 -18.57
CA THR A 623 17.69 14.95 -19.15
C THR A 623 17.72 16.18 -20.07
N ALA A 624 18.91 16.68 -20.42
CA ALA A 624 19.10 17.80 -21.37
C ALA A 624 18.42 17.58 -22.74
N ASN A 625 18.10 16.33 -23.10
CA ASN A 625 17.41 15.95 -24.33
C ASN A 625 15.89 15.81 -24.17
N GLY A 626 15.32 16.16 -23.01
CA GLY A 626 13.89 16.11 -22.73
C GLY A 626 13.33 14.71 -22.42
N LYS A 627 14.18 13.71 -22.16
CA LYS A 627 13.76 12.35 -21.72
C LYS A 627 13.80 12.24 -20.20
N LEU A 628 12.95 11.40 -19.60
CA LEU A 628 12.94 11.09 -18.17
C LEU A 628 14.33 10.65 -17.67
N ASP A 629 14.87 11.35 -16.67
CA ASP A 629 16.09 10.98 -15.98
C ASP A 629 15.79 10.05 -14.81
N ARG A 630 15.84 8.75 -15.07
CA ARG A 630 15.52 7.71 -14.06
C ARG A 630 16.48 7.71 -12.87
N ARG A 631 17.69 8.27 -13.00
CA ARG A 631 18.67 8.33 -11.91
C ARG A 631 18.43 9.51 -10.96
N ALA A 632 17.73 10.53 -11.45
CA ALA A 632 17.34 11.69 -10.66
C ALA A 632 15.97 11.52 -9.99
N LEU A 633 15.27 10.40 -10.24
CA LEU A 633 14.03 10.07 -9.52
C LEU A 633 14.36 9.75 -8.05
N PRO A 634 13.54 10.21 -7.09
CA PRO A 634 13.69 9.84 -5.69
C PRO A 634 13.61 8.32 -5.49
N ASP A 635 14.38 7.77 -4.56
CA ASP A 635 14.28 6.33 -4.24
C ASP A 635 12.88 5.98 -3.72
N PRO A 636 12.33 4.81 -4.11
CA PRO A 636 10.96 4.44 -3.77
C PRO A 636 10.78 4.03 -2.32
N GLU A 637 9.68 4.53 -1.76
CA GLU A 637 9.27 4.20 -0.40
C GLU A 637 8.01 3.34 -0.40
N PHE A 638 8.12 2.18 0.24
CA PHE A 638 7.01 1.24 0.43
C PHE A 638 6.39 1.53 1.81
N ILE A 639 5.46 2.49 1.85
CA ILE A 639 4.83 2.99 3.09
C ILE A 639 3.37 2.51 3.18
N SER A 640 2.93 2.18 4.39
CA SER A 640 1.51 2.03 4.76
C SER A 640 0.85 3.41 4.89
N THR A 641 -0.35 3.59 4.35
CA THR A 641 -1.05 4.89 4.26
C THR A 641 -1.74 5.34 5.56
N ALA A 642 -1.44 4.73 6.71
CA ALA A 642 -2.04 5.04 8.00
C ALA A 642 -1.11 5.90 8.89
N ALA A 643 -1.68 6.83 9.67
CA ALA A 643 -0.93 7.63 10.63
C ALA A 643 -0.30 6.72 11.72
N TYR A 644 0.99 6.90 11.99
CA TYR A 644 1.72 6.04 12.93
C TYR A 644 1.18 6.22 14.36
N ARG A 645 0.55 5.17 14.89
CA ARG A 645 0.21 5.06 16.32
C ARG A 645 1.04 3.96 16.97
N ALA A 646 1.74 4.30 18.05
CA ALA A 646 2.57 3.34 18.78
C ALA A 646 1.70 2.27 19.50
N PRO A 647 2.21 1.04 19.67
CA PRO A 647 1.58 0.03 20.52
C PRO A 647 1.28 0.51 21.94
N ARG A 648 0.04 0.34 22.40
CA ARG A 648 -0.46 0.85 23.69
C ARG A 648 -0.23 -0.13 24.83
N ASP A 649 -0.30 -1.43 24.53
CA ASP A 649 -0.18 -2.49 25.53
C ASP A 649 0.87 -3.56 25.15
N HIS A 650 1.05 -4.56 26.02
CA HIS A 650 2.01 -5.65 25.77
C HIS A 650 1.65 -6.50 24.54
N ARG A 651 0.35 -6.72 24.28
CA ARG A 651 -0.12 -7.57 23.17
C ARG A 651 0.09 -6.89 21.83
N GLU A 652 -0.26 -5.61 21.74
CA GLU A 652 0.00 -4.77 20.57
C GLU A 652 1.51 -4.66 20.30
N ARG A 653 2.35 -4.58 21.34
CA ARG A 653 3.82 -4.55 21.17
C ARG A 653 4.36 -5.83 20.56
N VAL A 654 3.90 -6.99 21.03
CA VAL A 654 4.30 -8.29 20.48
C VAL A 654 3.81 -8.43 19.04
N LEU A 655 2.55 -8.09 18.75
CA LEU A 655 2.00 -8.17 17.39
C LEU A 655 2.70 -7.24 16.40
N ALA A 656 2.97 -5.99 16.79
CA ALA A 656 3.70 -5.04 15.94
C ALA A 656 5.13 -5.51 15.66
N ALA A 657 5.81 -6.10 16.64
CA ALA A 657 7.14 -6.70 16.46
C ALA A 657 7.08 -7.90 15.49
N LEU A 658 6.05 -8.76 15.62
CA LEU A 658 5.84 -9.89 14.71
C LEU A 658 5.56 -9.46 13.27
N PHE A 659 4.77 -8.40 13.07
CA PHE A 659 4.52 -7.83 11.74
C PHE A 659 5.82 -7.28 11.14
N SER A 660 6.58 -6.51 11.93
CA SER A 660 7.86 -5.93 11.52
C SER A 660 8.86 -7.00 11.08
N GLU A 661 9.01 -8.07 11.86
CA GLU A 661 9.95 -9.16 11.56
C GLU A 661 9.56 -9.95 10.31
N ILE A 662 8.26 -10.27 10.15
CA ILE A 662 7.79 -11.13 9.06
C ILE A 662 7.73 -10.38 7.72
N LEU A 663 7.53 -9.08 7.76
CA LEU A 663 7.43 -8.22 6.57
C LEU A 663 8.74 -7.46 6.28
N GLU A 664 9.76 -7.62 7.12
CA GLU A 664 11.08 -6.96 7.01
C GLU A 664 10.98 -5.42 6.96
N VAL A 665 10.05 -4.84 7.72
CA VAL A 665 9.84 -3.39 7.81
C VAL A 665 10.37 -2.85 9.14
N SER A 666 11.02 -1.67 9.12
CA SER A 666 11.74 -1.13 10.28
C SER A 666 10.86 -0.74 11.46
N ARG A 667 9.59 -0.38 11.21
CA ARG A 667 8.61 -0.01 12.24
C ARG A 667 7.19 -0.25 11.75
N VAL A 668 6.32 -0.75 12.63
CA VAL A 668 4.89 -0.99 12.38
C VAL A 668 4.07 -0.29 13.47
N GLY A 669 3.19 0.62 13.07
CA GLY A 669 2.16 1.24 13.91
C GLY A 669 0.96 0.32 14.09
N ILE A 670 0.13 0.58 15.10
CA ILE A 670 -0.98 -0.33 15.42
C ILE A 670 -2.07 -0.37 14.34
N ASP A 671 -2.15 0.65 13.49
CA ASP A 671 -3.12 0.71 12.39
C ASP A 671 -2.56 0.24 11.06
N ASP A 672 -1.28 -0.14 11.02
CA ASP A 672 -0.70 -0.65 9.79
C ASP A 672 -1.29 -2.02 9.46
N SER A 673 -1.83 -2.10 8.25
CA SER A 673 -2.42 -3.32 7.71
C SER A 673 -1.32 -4.26 7.24
N PHE A 674 -1.39 -5.51 7.71
CA PHE A 674 -0.46 -6.58 7.34
C PHE A 674 -0.31 -6.74 5.82
N PHE A 675 -1.41 -6.55 5.08
CA PHE A 675 -1.44 -6.75 3.63
C PHE A 675 -0.96 -5.52 2.86
N ASP A 676 -1.18 -4.31 3.38
CA ASP A 676 -0.69 -3.07 2.75
C ASP A 676 0.83 -2.91 2.90
N LEU A 677 1.38 -3.48 3.96
CA LEU A 677 2.82 -3.64 4.18
C LEU A 677 3.46 -4.80 3.36
N GLY A 678 2.72 -5.43 2.44
CA GLY A 678 3.25 -6.47 1.55
C GLY A 678 3.01 -7.92 2.00
N GLY A 679 2.18 -8.16 3.00
CA GLY A 679 1.80 -9.49 3.47
C GLY A 679 0.99 -10.32 2.45
N HIS A 680 1.16 -11.64 2.48
CA HIS A 680 0.47 -12.59 1.62
C HIS A 680 0.16 -13.90 2.36
N SER A 681 -0.59 -14.84 1.77
CA SER A 681 -1.06 -16.06 2.48
C SER A 681 0.04 -16.88 3.16
N LEU A 682 1.26 -16.94 2.60
CA LEU A 682 2.37 -17.66 3.23
C LEU A 682 2.96 -16.92 4.45
N SER A 683 3.14 -15.59 4.39
CA SER A 683 3.59 -14.78 5.53
C SER A 683 2.49 -14.65 6.58
N ALA A 684 1.21 -14.66 6.19
CA ALA A 684 0.07 -14.75 7.11
C ALA A 684 0.07 -16.05 7.92
N MET A 685 0.34 -17.20 7.28
CA MET A 685 0.45 -18.48 8.00
C MET A 685 1.66 -18.51 8.94
N ARG A 686 2.80 -17.90 8.53
CA ARG A 686 3.97 -17.74 9.40
C ARG A 686 3.67 -16.85 10.60
N LEU A 687 2.95 -15.75 10.38
CA LEU A 687 2.50 -14.83 11.42
C LEU A 687 1.60 -15.53 12.43
N LEU A 688 0.60 -16.28 11.98
CA LEU A 688 -0.30 -17.02 12.88
C LEU A 688 0.44 -18.10 13.68
N ALA A 689 1.43 -18.77 13.08
CA ALA A 689 2.27 -19.72 13.80
C ALA A 689 3.11 -19.03 14.87
N ARG A 690 3.72 -17.87 14.57
CA ARG A 690 4.47 -17.06 15.55
C ARG A 690 3.58 -16.51 16.67
N ILE A 691 2.39 -16.01 16.35
CA ILE A 691 1.41 -15.53 17.35
C ILE A 691 1.06 -16.66 18.32
N ARG A 692 0.83 -17.88 17.81
CA ARG A 692 0.57 -19.05 18.66
C ARG A 692 1.72 -19.33 19.61
N THR A 693 2.97 -19.25 19.14
CA THR A 693 4.15 -19.52 19.97
C THR A 693 4.38 -18.44 21.03
N GLU A 694 4.16 -17.17 20.69
CA GLU A 694 4.54 -16.02 21.54
C GLU A 694 3.41 -15.59 22.50
N LEU A 695 2.15 -15.80 22.12
CA LEU A 695 0.97 -15.33 22.85
C LEU A 695 0.04 -16.46 23.32
N ASP A 696 0.45 -17.73 23.17
CA ASP A 696 -0.29 -18.95 23.54
C ASP A 696 -1.77 -18.93 23.11
N THR A 697 -2.05 -18.32 21.95
CA THR A 697 -3.40 -18.12 21.45
C THR A 697 -3.51 -18.61 20.02
N GLU A 698 -4.51 -19.44 19.74
CA GLU A 698 -4.83 -19.90 18.40
C GLU A 698 -5.83 -18.94 17.75
N ILE A 699 -5.43 -18.36 16.61
CA ILE A 699 -6.28 -17.42 15.86
C ILE A 699 -6.60 -18.07 14.50
N PRO A 700 -7.88 -18.28 14.15
CA PRO A 700 -8.26 -18.72 12.82
C PRO A 700 -7.73 -17.75 11.77
N VAL A 701 -7.25 -18.26 10.64
CA VAL A 701 -6.74 -17.41 9.56
C VAL A 701 -7.76 -16.37 9.10
N SER A 702 -9.06 -16.67 9.16
CA SER A 702 -10.14 -15.73 8.83
C SER A 702 -10.12 -14.47 9.68
N VAL A 703 -9.71 -14.56 10.95
CA VAL A 703 -9.66 -13.42 11.87
C VAL A 703 -8.57 -12.42 11.46
N LEU A 704 -7.41 -12.89 11.01
CA LEU A 704 -6.36 -12.01 10.48
C LEU A 704 -6.81 -11.29 9.20
N PHE A 705 -7.64 -11.95 8.39
CA PHE A 705 -8.25 -11.27 7.25
C PHE A 705 -9.25 -10.22 7.74
N GLU A 706 -10.19 -10.56 8.61
CA GLU A 706 -11.24 -9.65 9.12
C GLU A 706 -10.71 -8.51 10.01
N ALA A 707 -9.49 -8.63 10.52
CA ALA A 707 -8.80 -7.65 11.35
C ALA A 707 -7.31 -7.59 10.95
N PRO A 708 -6.98 -6.94 9.83
CA PRO A 708 -5.63 -6.97 9.26
C PRO A 708 -4.62 -6.05 9.98
N THR A 709 -5.05 -5.20 10.91
CA THR A 709 -4.16 -4.31 11.67
C THR A 709 -3.92 -4.82 13.09
N VAL A 710 -2.83 -4.39 13.73
CA VAL A 710 -2.52 -4.77 15.12
C VAL A 710 -3.62 -4.31 16.09
N ALA A 711 -4.16 -3.11 15.93
CA ALA A 711 -5.23 -2.55 16.77
C ALA A 711 -6.54 -3.32 16.65
N GLN A 712 -6.84 -3.88 15.48
CA GLN A 712 -8.04 -4.69 15.24
C GLN A 712 -7.84 -6.15 15.64
N LEU A 713 -6.62 -6.67 15.45
CA LEU A 713 -6.27 -8.04 15.76
C LEU A 713 -6.11 -8.24 17.26
N ALA A 714 -5.49 -7.27 17.95
CA ALA A 714 -5.20 -7.33 19.36
C ALA A 714 -6.45 -7.71 20.18
N PRO A 715 -7.61 -7.01 20.14
CA PRO A 715 -8.79 -7.36 20.94
C PRO A 715 -9.35 -8.77 20.70
N ARG A 716 -9.06 -9.36 19.53
CA ARG A 716 -9.56 -10.69 19.14
C ARG A 716 -8.68 -11.84 19.64
N ILE A 717 -7.55 -11.51 20.25
CA ILE A 717 -6.69 -12.46 20.97
C ILE A 717 -7.31 -12.68 22.37
N GLY A 718 -7.57 -13.93 22.75
CA GLY A 718 -8.06 -14.28 24.09
C GLY A 718 -9.58 -14.22 24.33
N VAL A 719 -10.42 -13.91 23.33
CA VAL A 719 -11.88 -14.07 23.45
C VAL A 719 -12.30 -15.45 22.92
N GLY A 720 -12.35 -16.41 23.84
CA GLY A 720 -13.07 -17.67 23.67
C GLY A 720 -12.34 -18.79 22.91
N SER A 721 -11.72 -19.70 23.66
CA SER A 721 -11.73 -21.13 23.33
C SER A 721 -11.26 -21.95 24.53
N GLY A 722 -12.11 -22.84 25.03
CA GLY A 722 -11.63 -24.04 25.71
C GLY A 722 -10.69 -24.75 24.74
N GLY A 723 -9.41 -24.79 25.08
CA GLY A 723 -8.34 -25.23 24.17
C GLY A 723 -8.61 -26.62 23.64
N ARG A 724 -8.54 -26.78 22.32
CA ARG A 724 -8.53 -28.09 21.69
C ARG A 724 -7.34 -28.88 22.27
N PRO A 725 -7.55 -30.11 22.80
CA PRO A 725 -6.46 -30.86 23.41
C PRO A 725 -5.37 -31.12 22.37
N VAL A 726 -4.11 -31.03 22.79
CA VAL A 726 -2.95 -31.27 21.90
C VAL A 726 -2.98 -32.73 21.46
N LEU A 727 -2.80 -32.96 20.16
CA LEU A 727 -2.66 -34.32 19.62
C LEU A 727 -1.32 -34.90 20.06
N VAL A 728 -1.36 -35.91 20.91
CA VAL A 728 -0.19 -36.64 21.42
C VAL A 728 -0.36 -38.14 21.16
N ALA A 729 0.75 -38.89 21.15
CA ALA A 729 0.68 -40.34 21.06
C ALA A 729 0.05 -40.92 22.34
N GLY A 730 -1.05 -41.65 22.18
CA GLY A 730 -1.84 -42.19 23.29
C GLY A 730 -1.69 -43.70 23.46
N VAL A 731 -2.18 -44.22 24.59
CA VAL A 731 -2.29 -45.68 24.79
C VAL A 731 -3.36 -46.23 23.86
N ARG A 732 -2.98 -47.14 22.94
CA ARG A 732 -3.90 -47.73 21.99
C ARG A 732 -4.74 -48.83 22.65
N PRO A 733 -6.08 -48.77 22.57
CA PRO A 733 -6.93 -49.87 23.01
C PRO A 733 -6.75 -51.09 22.10
N GLN A 734 -7.17 -52.27 22.57
CA GLN A 734 -7.13 -53.50 21.76
C GLN A 734 -7.90 -53.37 20.44
N VAL A 735 -8.95 -52.54 20.42
CA VAL A 735 -9.73 -52.22 19.22
C VAL A 735 -9.53 -50.74 18.90
N VAL A 736 -8.66 -50.45 17.93
CA VAL A 736 -8.46 -49.08 17.45
C VAL A 736 -9.62 -48.73 16.52
N PRO A 737 -10.42 -47.71 16.83
CA PRO A 737 -11.55 -47.34 16.00
C PRO A 737 -11.10 -46.64 14.70
N LEU A 738 -11.97 -46.63 13.69
CA LEU A 738 -11.81 -45.78 12.51
C LEU A 738 -12.08 -44.31 12.87
N SER A 739 -11.35 -43.41 12.21
CA SER A 739 -11.73 -41.98 12.17
C SER A 739 -13.08 -41.83 11.44
N TYR A 740 -13.79 -40.72 11.65
CA TYR A 740 -15.08 -40.50 10.97
C TYR A 740 -14.93 -40.48 9.44
N ALA A 741 -13.79 -40.02 8.91
CA ALA A 741 -13.50 -40.06 7.49
C ALA A 741 -13.27 -41.50 6.97
N GLN A 742 -12.48 -42.30 7.72
CA GLN A 742 -12.28 -43.71 7.38
C GLN A 742 -13.59 -44.50 7.48
N GLN A 743 -14.43 -44.23 8.48
CA GLN A 743 -15.71 -44.92 8.67
C GLN A 743 -16.65 -44.73 7.48
N ARG A 744 -16.70 -43.51 6.91
CA ARG A 744 -17.45 -43.25 5.67
C ARG A 744 -16.91 -44.06 4.49
N LEU A 745 -15.60 -44.04 4.26
CA LEU A 745 -14.99 -44.74 3.12
C LEU A 745 -15.13 -46.26 3.26
N TRP A 746 -15.00 -46.79 4.47
CA TRP A 746 -15.28 -48.19 4.77
C TRP A 746 -16.74 -48.53 4.47
N PHE A 747 -17.71 -47.74 4.96
CA PHE A 747 -19.13 -47.96 4.68
C PHE A 747 -19.43 -47.97 3.18
N LEU A 748 -18.87 -47.02 2.42
CA LEU A 748 -19.01 -46.98 0.97
C LEU A 748 -18.41 -48.22 0.31
N SER A 749 -17.25 -48.71 0.77
CA SER A 749 -16.68 -49.96 0.23
C SER A 749 -17.59 -51.17 0.46
N GLN A 750 -18.32 -51.22 1.58
CA GLN A 750 -19.28 -52.30 1.85
C GLN A 750 -20.55 -52.17 0.99
N LEU A 751 -20.99 -50.94 0.72
CA LEU A 751 -22.20 -50.67 -0.06
C LEU A 751 -21.99 -50.84 -1.56
N GLU A 752 -20.84 -50.40 -2.08
CA GLU A 752 -20.49 -50.42 -3.51
C GLU A 752 -19.85 -51.74 -3.95
N GLY A 753 -19.30 -52.51 -3.00
CA GLY A 753 -18.51 -53.71 -3.26
C GLY A 753 -17.09 -53.39 -3.75
N GLU A 754 -16.46 -54.36 -4.43
CA GLU A 754 -15.10 -54.22 -4.96
C GLU A 754 -15.05 -53.31 -6.21
N VAL A 755 -15.09 -51.99 -5.98
CA VAL A 755 -14.96 -50.94 -7.00
C VAL A 755 -13.74 -50.06 -6.74
N ALA A 756 -13.17 -49.49 -7.80
CA ALA A 756 -11.97 -48.63 -7.74
C ALA A 756 -12.30 -47.13 -7.57
N THR A 757 -13.52 -46.80 -7.12
CA THR A 757 -14.06 -45.41 -7.06
C THR A 757 -13.15 -44.46 -6.27
N TYR A 758 -12.54 -44.96 -5.19
CA TYR A 758 -11.74 -44.19 -4.24
C TYR A 758 -10.23 -44.51 -4.33
N ASN A 759 -9.78 -45.00 -5.48
CA ASN A 759 -8.34 -45.15 -5.73
C ASN A 759 -7.69 -43.78 -6.00
N MET A 760 -6.49 -43.61 -5.48
CA MET A 760 -5.62 -42.45 -5.67
C MET A 760 -4.34 -42.91 -6.39
N PRO A 761 -4.33 -42.88 -7.74
CA PRO A 761 -3.17 -43.30 -8.50
C PRO A 761 -2.08 -42.21 -8.57
N VAL A 762 -0.83 -42.65 -8.47
CA VAL A 762 0.38 -41.87 -8.71
C VAL A 762 1.21 -42.60 -9.76
N VAL A 763 1.36 -41.99 -10.94
CA VAL A 763 2.13 -42.56 -12.05
C VAL A 763 3.27 -41.60 -12.38
N LEU A 764 4.50 -42.08 -12.30
CA LEU A 764 5.71 -41.29 -12.51
C LEU A 764 6.55 -41.92 -13.63
N GLY A 765 6.96 -41.12 -14.60
CA GLY A 765 8.03 -41.48 -15.53
C GLY A 765 9.38 -41.18 -14.89
N LEU A 766 10.29 -42.16 -14.88
CA LEU A 766 11.63 -42.05 -14.31
C LEU A 766 12.64 -42.35 -15.42
N SER A 767 13.64 -41.49 -15.57
CA SER A 767 14.65 -41.60 -16.62
C SER A 767 16.05 -41.55 -16.01
N GLY A 768 16.95 -42.46 -16.43
CA GLY A 768 18.36 -42.51 -16.00
C GLY A 768 18.76 -43.80 -15.27
N GLY A 769 19.89 -43.75 -14.55
CA GLY A 769 20.40 -44.88 -13.77
C GLY A 769 19.60 -45.11 -12.48
N LEU A 770 18.53 -45.90 -12.57
CA LEU A 770 17.68 -46.28 -11.44
C LEU A 770 18.20 -47.57 -10.77
N ASP A 771 18.48 -47.51 -9.48
CA ASP A 771 18.73 -48.70 -8.66
C ASP A 771 17.39 -49.28 -8.20
N VAL A 772 16.91 -50.28 -8.92
CA VAL A 772 15.60 -50.90 -8.68
C VAL A 772 15.53 -51.58 -7.31
N VAL A 773 16.64 -52.11 -6.81
CA VAL A 773 16.71 -52.76 -5.50
C VAL A 773 16.60 -51.72 -4.40
N ALA A 774 17.37 -50.63 -4.50
CA ALA A 774 17.30 -49.51 -3.56
C ALA A 774 15.90 -48.87 -3.54
N LEU A 775 15.23 -48.77 -4.69
CA LEU A 775 13.85 -48.25 -4.77
C LEU A 775 12.85 -49.16 -4.05
N GLY A 776 12.95 -50.48 -4.22
CA GLY A 776 12.11 -51.44 -3.51
C GLY A 776 12.30 -51.37 -1.99
N LEU A 777 13.55 -51.29 -1.52
CA LEU A 777 13.87 -51.13 -0.10
C LEU A 777 13.35 -49.79 0.46
N ALA A 778 13.52 -48.71 -0.29
CA ALA A 778 13.03 -47.38 0.11
C ALA A 778 11.50 -47.31 0.22
N LEU A 779 10.77 -47.97 -0.69
CA LEU A 779 9.32 -48.11 -0.57
C LEU A 779 8.95 -48.89 0.70
N GLY A 780 9.69 -49.95 1.02
CA GLY A 780 9.55 -50.69 2.28
C GLY A 780 9.75 -49.81 3.51
N ASP A 781 10.78 -48.95 3.52
CA ASP A 781 11.04 -48.01 4.62
C ASP A 781 9.88 -47.02 4.83
N VAL A 782 9.32 -46.50 3.73
CA VAL A 782 8.18 -45.58 3.75
C VAL A 782 6.92 -46.28 4.26
N VAL A 783 6.63 -47.50 3.79
CA VAL A 783 5.48 -48.29 4.27
C VAL A 783 5.66 -48.69 5.74
N GLY A 784 6.87 -49.00 6.17
CA GLY A 784 7.19 -49.28 7.57
C GLY A 784 6.92 -48.07 8.49
N ARG A 785 7.33 -46.88 8.03
CA ARG A 785 7.19 -45.60 8.73
C ARG A 785 5.74 -45.13 8.90
N HIS A 786 4.94 -45.25 7.84
CA HIS A 786 3.58 -44.71 7.79
C HIS A 786 2.55 -45.83 8.02
N GLU A 787 2.04 -45.94 9.25
CA GLU A 787 1.14 -47.04 9.64
C GLU A 787 -0.12 -47.13 8.77
N SER A 788 -0.64 -46.00 8.28
CA SER A 788 -1.85 -45.95 7.44
C SER A 788 -1.71 -46.73 6.14
N LEU A 789 -0.50 -46.83 5.58
CA LEU A 789 -0.22 -47.61 4.36
C LEU A 789 -0.21 -49.13 4.60
N ARG A 790 -0.03 -49.55 5.85
CA ARG A 790 0.00 -50.94 6.29
C ARG A 790 -1.14 -51.29 7.26
N THR A 791 -2.27 -50.61 7.12
CA THR A 791 -3.47 -50.86 7.94
C THR A 791 -4.55 -51.55 7.13
N VAL A 792 -5.10 -52.65 7.67
CA VAL A 792 -6.31 -53.31 7.18
C VAL A 792 -7.50 -52.99 8.08
N PHE A 793 -8.72 -53.17 7.56
CA PHE A 793 -9.97 -52.74 8.18
C PHE A 793 -10.97 -53.90 8.35
N PRO A 794 -10.65 -54.94 9.15
CA PRO A 794 -11.54 -56.07 9.36
C PRO A 794 -12.76 -55.69 10.21
N VAL A 795 -13.81 -56.48 10.08
CA VAL A 795 -14.99 -56.43 10.95
C VAL A 795 -14.90 -57.55 11.97
N VAL A 796 -14.97 -57.20 13.25
CA VAL A 796 -15.08 -58.17 14.35
C VAL A 796 -16.31 -57.80 15.16
N ASP A 797 -17.20 -58.77 15.36
CA ASP A 797 -18.48 -58.59 16.07
C ASP A 797 -19.34 -57.42 15.54
N GLY A 798 -19.30 -57.20 14.23
CA GLY A 798 -20.06 -56.13 13.56
C GLY A 798 -19.43 -54.73 13.64
N VAL A 799 -18.25 -54.58 14.25
CA VAL A 799 -17.56 -53.28 14.40
C VAL A 799 -16.29 -53.24 13.53
N PRO A 800 -16.14 -52.24 12.64
CA PRO A 800 -14.90 -52.06 11.89
C PRO A 800 -13.82 -51.49 12.80
N ARG A 801 -12.58 -51.97 12.63
CA ARG A 801 -11.41 -51.52 13.39
C ARG A 801 -10.20 -51.31 12.50
N GLN A 802 -9.28 -50.46 12.93
CA GLN A 802 -7.96 -50.35 12.33
C GLN A 802 -7.07 -51.48 12.86
N GLN A 803 -6.52 -52.29 11.98
CA GLN A 803 -5.54 -53.31 12.30
C GLN A 803 -4.24 -53.03 11.54
N VAL A 804 -3.27 -52.48 12.27
CA VAL A 804 -1.95 -52.14 11.74
C VAL A 804 -1.10 -53.41 11.63
N VAL A 805 -0.68 -53.77 10.42
CA VAL A 805 0.19 -54.92 10.14
C VAL A 805 1.63 -54.59 10.51
N ALA A 806 2.38 -55.53 11.10
CA ALA A 806 3.78 -55.32 11.46
C ALA A 806 4.65 -55.08 10.21
N ALA A 807 5.57 -54.12 10.27
CA ALA A 807 6.33 -53.67 9.10
C ALA A 807 7.11 -54.79 8.37
N GLY A 808 7.57 -55.82 9.10
CA GLY A 808 8.29 -56.97 8.52
C GLY A 808 7.41 -58.01 7.82
N GLU A 809 6.09 -57.90 7.93
CA GLU A 809 5.10 -58.85 7.38
C GLU A 809 4.29 -58.24 6.22
N VAL A 810 4.69 -57.05 5.76
CA VAL A 810 3.96 -56.26 4.75
C VAL A 810 4.30 -56.72 3.33
N ASP A 811 3.29 -57.17 2.59
CA ASP A 811 3.33 -57.25 1.13
C ASP A 811 2.46 -56.14 0.52
N PHE A 812 3.11 -55.10 -0.02
CA PHE A 812 2.45 -53.98 -0.71
C PHE A 812 2.45 -54.15 -2.24
N GLY A 813 2.62 -55.39 -2.70
CA GLY A 813 2.50 -55.75 -4.11
C GLY A 813 3.60 -55.19 -5.02
N TRP A 814 4.78 -54.87 -4.45
CA TRP A 814 5.95 -54.42 -5.20
C TRP A 814 6.39 -55.46 -6.23
N GLY A 815 6.54 -55.04 -7.47
CA GLY A 815 7.03 -55.89 -8.54
C GLY A 815 7.62 -55.08 -9.69
N VAL A 816 8.57 -55.69 -10.38
CA VAL A 816 9.21 -55.13 -11.58
C VAL A 816 8.70 -55.90 -12.79
N VAL A 817 8.19 -55.19 -13.78
CA VAL A 817 7.66 -55.73 -15.02
C VAL A 817 8.59 -55.33 -16.16
N ASP A 818 9.16 -56.31 -16.84
CA ASP A 818 9.90 -56.07 -18.08
C ASP A 818 8.93 -55.68 -19.19
N ALA A 819 8.94 -54.39 -19.51
CA ALA A 819 8.14 -53.75 -20.54
C ALA A 819 8.99 -53.33 -21.76
N VAL A 820 10.20 -53.87 -21.91
CA VAL A 820 11.08 -53.54 -23.04
C VAL A 820 10.41 -53.91 -24.36
N GLY A 821 10.32 -52.93 -25.27
CA GLY A 821 9.69 -53.10 -26.58
C GLY A 821 8.15 -53.18 -26.55
N TRP A 822 7.49 -52.92 -25.42
CA TRP A 822 6.03 -52.83 -25.38
C TRP A 822 5.52 -51.60 -26.14
N SER A 823 4.36 -51.73 -26.79
CA SER A 823 3.68 -50.58 -27.39
C SER A 823 3.10 -49.67 -26.29
N GLN A 824 2.96 -48.37 -26.58
CA GLN A 824 2.33 -47.43 -25.63
C GLN A 824 0.91 -47.87 -25.22
N GLN A 825 0.16 -48.51 -26.12
CA GLN A 825 -1.16 -49.04 -25.80
C GLN A 825 -1.09 -50.18 -24.77
N ARG A 826 -0.14 -51.12 -24.92
CA ARG A 826 0.04 -52.23 -23.98
C ARG A 826 0.52 -51.72 -22.61
N LEU A 827 1.48 -50.79 -22.60
CA LEU A 827 1.95 -50.14 -21.37
C LEU A 827 0.80 -49.38 -20.67
N GLY A 828 0.02 -48.61 -21.42
CA GLY A 828 -1.15 -47.91 -20.90
C GLY A 828 -2.22 -48.84 -20.30
N GLN A 829 -2.48 -50.00 -20.93
CA GLN A 829 -3.39 -51.02 -20.39
C GLN A 829 -2.87 -51.64 -19.10
N ALA A 830 -1.57 -51.94 -19.01
CA ALA A 830 -0.95 -52.51 -17.82
C ALA A 830 -0.94 -51.51 -16.65
N VAL A 831 -0.59 -50.25 -16.91
CA VAL A 831 -0.69 -49.16 -15.92
C VAL A 831 -2.13 -48.96 -15.47
N ALA A 832 -3.10 -48.98 -16.40
CA ALA A 832 -4.52 -48.88 -16.06
C ALA A 832 -5.01 -50.04 -15.20
N ALA A 833 -4.47 -51.26 -15.39
CA ALA A 833 -4.79 -52.40 -14.54
C ALA A 833 -4.26 -52.23 -13.10
N VAL A 834 -3.08 -51.62 -12.93
CA VAL A 834 -2.55 -51.26 -11.61
C VAL A 834 -3.44 -50.20 -10.96
N VAL A 835 -3.72 -49.10 -11.67
CA VAL A 835 -4.54 -47.98 -11.17
C VAL A 835 -5.99 -48.40 -10.86
N GLY A 836 -6.55 -49.30 -11.66
CA GLY A 836 -7.90 -49.85 -11.49
C GLY A 836 -8.00 -51.04 -10.53
N TYR A 837 -6.94 -51.35 -9.78
CA TYR A 837 -6.94 -52.45 -8.83
C TYR A 837 -8.04 -52.28 -7.78
N ARG A 838 -8.73 -53.36 -7.45
CA ARG A 838 -9.84 -53.36 -6.48
C ARG A 838 -9.32 -53.93 -5.17
N PHE A 839 -9.31 -53.12 -4.13
CA PHE A 839 -8.82 -53.52 -2.81
C PHE A 839 -9.94 -54.16 -1.99
N ASP A 840 -9.69 -55.34 -1.43
CA ASP A 840 -10.45 -55.82 -0.27
C ASP A 840 -9.82 -55.24 1.00
N LEU A 841 -10.39 -54.15 1.51
CA LEU A 841 -9.85 -53.44 2.67
C LEU A 841 -9.87 -54.27 3.97
N ALA A 842 -10.60 -55.38 4.04
CA ALA A 842 -10.62 -56.23 5.22
C ALA A 842 -9.35 -57.09 5.33
N THR A 843 -8.73 -57.44 4.19
CA THR A 843 -7.62 -58.41 4.13
C THR A 843 -6.39 -57.90 3.41
N GLN A 844 -6.50 -56.86 2.58
CA GLN A 844 -5.43 -56.33 1.75
C GLN A 844 -5.02 -54.93 2.17
N LEU A 845 -3.72 -54.65 2.03
CA LEU A 845 -3.19 -53.32 2.28
C LEU A 845 -3.74 -52.32 1.26
N PRO A 846 -4.04 -51.08 1.67
CA PRO A 846 -4.59 -50.03 0.81
C PRO A 846 -3.51 -49.40 -0.09
N LEU A 847 -2.54 -50.19 -0.57
CA LEU A 847 -1.42 -49.77 -1.39
C LEU A 847 -0.98 -50.91 -2.34
N ARG A 848 -0.72 -50.57 -3.60
CA ARG A 848 -0.09 -51.44 -4.59
C ARG A 848 0.89 -50.66 -5.45
N VAL A 849 2.08 -51.20 -5.70
CA VAL A 849 3.13 -50.50 -6.45
C VAL A 849 3.79 -51.41 -7.49
N GLN A 850 3.89 -50.97 -8.75
CA GLN A 850 4.66 -51.69 -9.78
C GLN A 850 5.57 -50.75 -10.55
N LEU A 851 6.76 -51.24 -10.90
CA LEU A 851 7.71 -50.58 -11.76
C LEU A 851 7.73 -51.28 -13.13
N PHE A 852 7.50 -50.55 -14.20
CA PHE A 852 7.65 -51.04 -15.57
C PHE A 852 8.99 -50.56 -16.13
N ASP A 853 9.89 -51.48 -16.49
CA ASP A 853 11.13 -51.16 -17.20
C ASP A 853 10.86 -51.12 -18.70
N VAL A 854 10.91 -49.93 -19.31
CA VAL A 854 10.58 -49.70 -20.73
C VAL A 854 11.83 -49.84 -21.62
N GLY A 855 13.01 -49.99 -21.02
CA GLY A 855 14.30 -50.08 -21.70
C GLY A 855 14.95 -48.72 -21.94
N GLY A 856 16.27 -48.73 -22.18
CA GLY A 856 17.04 -47.51 -22.44
C GLY A 856 17.23 -46.59 -21.23
N GLY A 857 16.99 -47.10 -20.01
CA GLY A 857 17.01 -46.30 -18.78
C GLY A 857 15.71 -45.56 -18.49
N GLU A 858 14.61 -45.92 -19.15
CA GLU A 858 13.28 -45.36 -18.90
C GLU A 858 12.41 -46.34 -18.13
N PHE A 859 11.77 -45.85 -17.08
CA PHE A 859 10.88 -46.62 -16.21
C PHE A 859 9.57 -45.89 -15.97
N VAL A 860 8.49 -46.63 -15.73
CA VAL A 860 7.21 -46.08 -15.25
C VAL A 860 6.90 -46.70 -13.91
N LEU A 861 6.90 -45.88 -12.85
CA LEU A 861 6.43 -46.29 -11.53
C LEU A 861 4.93 -46.00 -11.42
N ALA A 862 4.11 -47.04 -11.29
CA ALA A 862 2.68 -46.94 -11.04
C ALA A 862 2.38 -47.39 -9.61
N ALA A 863 1.97 -46.44 -8.77
CA ALA A 863 1.48 -46.70 -7.43
C ALA A 863 -0.01 -46.35 -7.36
N VAL A 864 -0.79 -47.17 -6.66
CA VAL A 864 -2.18 -46.86 -6.32
C VAL A 864 -2.38 -47.07 -4.84
N LEU A 865 -2.92 -46.05 -4.18
CA LEU A 865 -3.34 -46.13 -2.78
C LEU A 865 -4.86 -45.96 -2.69
N HIS A 866 -5.50 -46.57 -1.71
CA HIS A 866 -6.91 -46.31 -1.44
C HIS A 866 -7.07 -45.05 -0.57
N HIS A 867 -8.05 -44.20 -0.87
CA HIS A 867 -8.26 -42.90 -0.18
C HIS A 867 -8.50 -43.04 1.34
N ILE A 868 -8.75 -44.26 1.83
CA ILE A 868 -8.86 -44.56 3.27
C ILE A 868 -7.53 -44.44 4.03
N ALA A 869 -6.39 -44.57 3.33
CA ALA A 869 -5.04 -44.55 3.89
C ALA A 869 -4.30 -43.22 3.69
N GLY A 870 -4.82 -42.34 2.82
CA GLY A 870 -4.22 -41.06 2.50
C GLY A 870 -5.13 -40.18 1.65
N ASP A 871 -4.77 -38.91 1.56
CA ASP A 871 -5.46 -37.88 0.79
C ASP A 871 -4.48 -37.07 -0.08
N GLY A 872 -4.95 -36.00 -0.72
CA GLY A 872 -4.10 -35.14 -1.56
C GLY A 872 -2.93 -34.50 -0.80
N SER A 873 -3.10 -34.18 0.49
CA SER A 873 -2.05 -33.59 1.33
C SER A 873 -1.00 -34.62 1.74
N SER A 874 -1.36 -35.91 1.67
CA SER A 874 -0.51 -37.05 2.02
C SER A 874 0.49 -37.42 0.92
N ILE A 875 0.27 -36.99 -0.34
CA ILE A 875 1.12 -37.35 -1.49
C ILE A 875 2.50 -36.69 -1.43
N ALA A 876 2.57 -35.39 -1.11
CA ALA A 876 3.83 -34.67 -1.03
C ALA A 876 4.80 -35.23 0.05
N PRO A 877 4.38 -35.48 1.30
CA PRO A 877 5.25 -36.09 2.30
C PRO A 877 5.64 -37.53 1.93
N LEU A 878 4.75 -38.31 1.30
CA LEU A 878 5.05 -39.66 0.81
C LEU A 878 6.21 -39.64 -0.20
N LEU A 879 6.15 -38.76 -1.20
CA LEU A 879 7.20 -38.63 -2.22
C LEU A 879 8.52 -38.10 -1.65
N ARG A 880 8.46 -37.16 -0.71
CA ARG A 880 9.65 -36.64 -0.02
C ARG A 880 10.35 -37.73 0.78
N ASP A 881 9.61 -38.49 1.58
CA ASP A 881 10.17 -39.57 2.40
C ASP A 881 10.72 -40.71 1.51
N LEU A 882 10.06 -41.02 0.39
CA LEU A 882 10.56 -41.97 -0.61
C LEU A 882 11.88 -41.50 -1.24
N GLY A 883 11.99 -40.22 -1.61
CA GLY A 883 13.23 -39.67 -2.17
C GLY A 883 14.40 -39.72 -1.18
N ALA A 884 14.14 -39.42 0.10
CA ALA A 884 15.13 -39.50 1.16
C ALA A 884 15.58 -40.95 1.42
N ALA A 885 14.63 -41.88 1.55
CA ALA A 885 14.93 -43.30 1.74
C ALA A 885 15.68 -43.90 0.55
N TYR A 886 15.29 -43.57 -0.68
CA TYR A 886 15.96 -44.02 -1.89
C TYR A 886 17.41 -43.56 -1.93
N THR A 887 17.67 -42.30 -1.62
CA THR A 887 19.02 -41.73 -1.58
C THR A 887 19.92 -42.47 -0.56
N ALA A 888 19.39 -42.76 0.63
CA ALA A 888 20.11 -43.51 1.66
C ALA A 888 20.38 -44.97 1.24
N ARG A 889 19.39 -45.65 0.67
CA ARG A 889 19.51 -47.04 0.21
C ARG A 889 20.49 -47.18 -0.95
N CYS A 890 20.54 -46.23 -1.89
CA CYS A 890 21.57 -46.19 -2.93
C CYS A 890 22.99 -46.03 -2.37
N ALA A 891 23.13 -45.39 -1.20
CA ALA A 891 24.41 -45.27 -0.50
C ALA A 891 24.74 -46.49 0.37
N GLY A 892 23.90 -47.54 0.37
CA GLY A 892 24.07 -48.72 1.21
C GLY A 892 23.76 -48.48 2.70
N ALA A 893 23.11 -47.36 3.04
CA ALA A 893 22.76 -46.99 4.40
C ALA A 893 21.27 -47.28 4.69
N ASP A 894 20.92 -47.40 5.98
CA ASP A 894 19.51 -47.37 6.40
C ASP A 894 18.90 -45.98 6.18
N ALA A 895 17.60 -45.94 5.88
CA ALA A 895 16.91 -44.69 5.55
C ALA A 895 16.95 -43.64 6.68
N GLY A 896 17.18 -44.05 7.94
CA GLY A 896 17.38 -43.14 9.07
C GLY A 896 16.21 -42.19 9.34
N LEU A 897 15.02 -42.49 8.83
CA LEU A 897 13.87 -41.59 8.92
C LEU A 897 13.39 -41.48 10.38
N PRO A 898 13.36 -40.27 10.98
CA PRO A 898 13.09 -40.09 12.41
C PRO A 898 11.65 -40.46 12.75
N ALA A 899 11.40 -41.27 13.78
CA ALA A 899 10.05 -41.71 14.13
C ALA A 899 9.01 -40.57 14.18
N LEU A 900 7.80 -40.81 13.67
CA LEU A 900 6.73 -39.81 13.70
C LEU A 900 6.24 -39.63 15.13
N GLY A 901 6.07 -38.38 15.57
CA GLY A 901 5.62 -38.06 16.93
C GLY A 901 4.19 -38.53 17.24
N VAL A 902 3.37 -38.73 16.21
CA VAL A 902 2.04 -39.35 16.26
C VAL A 902 1.75 -40.10 14.96
N GLN A 903 0.87 -41.09 15.01
CA GLN A 903 0.38 -41.87 13.88
C GLN A 903 -1.12 -41.62 13.65
N TYR A 904 -1.65 -42.08 12.51
CA TYR A 904 -3.07 -41.87 12.17
C TYR A 904 -4.03 -42.52 13.17
N ALA A 905 -3.64 -43.64 13.78
CA ALA A 905 -4.39 -44.27 14.87
C ALA A 905 -4.57 -43.32 16.07
N ASP A 906 -3.54 -42.53 16.40
CA ASP A 906 -3.59 -41.59 17.51
C ASP A 906 -4.52 -40.41 17.18
N TYR A 907 -4.51 -39.96 15.91
CA TYR A 907 -5.49 -38.98 15.41
C TYR A 907 -6.94 -39.50 15.51
N ALA A 908 -7.19 -40.76 15.16
CA ALA A 908 -8.53 -41.34 15.23
C ALA A 908 -9.06 -41.42 16.67
N LEU A 909 -8.19 -41.75 17.63
CA LEU A 909 -8.52 -41.78 19.06
C LEU A 909 -8.79 -40.37 19.59
N TRP A 910 -7.87 -39.44 19.35
CA TRP A 910 -8.01 -38.04 19.75
C TRP A 910 -9.24 -37.37 19.14
N GLN A 911 -9.56 -37.66 17.88
CA GLN A 911 -10.74 -37.12 17.22
C GLN A 911 -12.02 -37.52 17.97
N ARG A 912 -12.10 -38.77 18.43
CA ARG A 912 -13.27 -39.26 19.17
C ARG A 912 -13.36 -38.67 20.56
N GLU A 913 -12.24 -38.63 21.26
CA GLU A 913 -12.15 -38.04 22.61
C GLU A 913 -12.55 -36.56 22.59
N TRP A 914 -11.99 -35.78 21.67
CA TRP A 914 -12.29 -34.35 21.58
C TRP A 914 -13.72 -34.06 21.12
N LEU A 915 -14.23 -34.83 20.16
CA LEU A 915 -15.59 -34.64 19.66
C LEU A 915 -16.65 -35.06 20.70
N GLY A 916 -16.31 -36.00 21.58
CA GLY A 916 -17.23 -36.54 22.57
C GLY A 916 -18.29 -37.46 21.96
N GLU A 917 -19.31 -37.79 22.76
CA GLU A 917 -20.39 -38.69 22.37
C GLU A 917 -21.62 -37.93 21.87
N GLU A 918 -22.29 -38.43 20.83
CA GLU A 918 -23.54 -37.83 20.33
C GLU A 918 -24.65 -37.79 21.39
N SER A 919 -24.68 -38.78 22.30
CA SER A 919 -25.63 -38.85 23.41
C SER A 919 -25.43 -37.75 24.45
N ASP A 920 -24.24 -37.14 24.51
CA ASP A 920 -23.95 -36.02 25.39
C ASP A 920 -24.30 -34.69 24.68
N PRO A 921 -25.36 -33.97 25.12
CA PRO A 921 -25.81 -32.74 24.47
C PRO A 921 -24.81 -31.59 24.56
N ASP A 922 -23.86 -31.66 25.49
CA ASP A 922 -22.81 -30.65 25.72
C ASP A 922 -21.51 -30.98 24.98
N SER A 923 -21.44 -32.12 24.29
CA SER A 923 -20.30 -32.50 23.46
C SER A 923 -20.14 -31.63 22.21
N VAL A 924 -18.91 -31.54 21.73
CA VAL A 924 -18.59 -30.80 20.49
C VAL A 924 -19.33 -31.40 19.30
N ILE A 925 -19.45 -32.73 19.22
CA ILE A 925 -20.16 -33.40 18.12
C ILE A 925 -21.67 -33.12 18.16
N ALA A 926 -22.30 -33.12 19.32
CA ALA A 926 -23.72 -32.82 19.44
C ALA A 926 -24.03 -31.38 19.04
N ALA A 927 -23.17 -30.42 19.42
CA ALA A 927 -23.28 -29.04 19.00
C ALA A 927 -23.13 -28.88 17.47
N GLN A 928 -22.12 -29.52 16.86
CA GLN A 928 -21.93 -29.49 15.40
C GLN A 928 -23.08 -30.17 14.65
N LEU A 929 -23.59 -31.30 15.14
CA LEU A 929 -24.72 -32.00 14.55
C LEU A 929 -25.99 -31.15 14.60
N ARG A 930 -26.24 -30.45 15.71
CA ARG A 930 -27.37 -29.52 15.84
C ARG A 930 -27.31 -28.43 14.77
N TYR A 931 -26.16 -27.77 14.64
CA TYR A 931 -25.92 -26.78 13.60
C TYR A 931 -26.20 -27.34 12.19
N TRP A 932 -25.66 -28.52 11.85
CA TRP A 932 -25.85 -29.10 10.52
C TRP A 932 -27.28 -29.57 10.28
N ARG A 933 -27.98 -30.10 11.29
CA ARG A 933 -29.41 -30.45 11.19
C ARG A 933 -30.25 -29.22 10.86
N GLU A 934 -29.98 -28.09 11.51
CA GLU A 934 -30.65 -26.82 11.24
C GLU A 934 -30.28 -26.23 9.88
N ALA A 935 -28.99 -26.14 9.57
CA ALA A 935 -28.49 -25.54 8.33
C ALA A 935 -28.87 -26.32 7.06
N LEU A 936 -29.07 -27.64 7.18
CA LEU A 936 -29.46 -28.52 6.07
C LEU A 936 -30.97 -28.83 6.05
N ALA A 937 -31.74 -28.28 6.99
CA ALA A 937 -33.19 -28.50 7.05
C ALA A 937 -33.88 -28.01 5.78
N GLY A 938 -34.76 -28.84 5.21
CA GLY A 938 -35.55 -28.49 4.02
C GLY A 938 -34.77 -28.54 2.70
N LEU A 939 -33.55 -29.09 2.66
CA LEU A 939 -32.85 -29.31 1.41
C LEU A 939 -33.59 -30.33 0.52
N PRO A 940 -33.66 -30.09 -0.81
CA PRO A 940 -34.29 -31.04 -1.72
C PRO A 940 -33.51 -32.35 -1.78
N GLU A 941 -34.21 -33.48 -1.85
CA GLU A 941 -33.60 -34.83 -1.94
C GLU A 941 -32.64 -34.96 -3.13
N ARG A 942 -32.89 -34.23 -4.22
CA ARG A 942 -32.07 -34.26 -5.43
C ARG A 942 -32.03 -32.89 -6.12
N LEU A 943 -30.83 -32.52 -6.58
CA LEU A 943 -30.63 -31.41 -7.52
C LEU A 943 -31.05 -31.83 -8.93
N ALA A 944 -31.96 -31.07 -9.56
CA ALA A 944 -32.39 -31.31 -10.94
C ALA A 944 -31.34 -30.79 -11.94
N LEU A 945 -30.35 -31.63 -12.27
CA LEU A 945 -29.36 -31.35 -13.31
C LEU A 945 -29.88 -31.83 -14.69
N PRO A 946 -29.55 -31.13 -15.79
CA PRO A 946 -29.97 -31.54 -17.13
C PRO A 946 -29.12 -32.71 -17.63
N THR A 947 -29.45 -33.92 -17.21
CA THR A 947 -28.77 -35.14 -17.64
C THR A 947 -29.31 -35.62 -19.00
N ASP A 948 -28.42 -36.10 -19.87
CA ASP A 948 -28.81 -36.65 -21.19
C ASP A 948 -29.65 -37.94 -21.08
N ARG A 949 -29.62 -38.59 -19.91
CA ARG A 949 -30.31 -39.84 -19.59
C ARG A 949 -30.90 -39.76 -18.17
N PRO A 950 -31.98 -40.50 -17.88
CA PRO A 950 -32.47 -40.62 -16.51
C PRO A 950 -31.42 -41.27 -15.61
N TYR A 951 -31.43 -40.91 -14.33
CA TYR A 951 -30.58 -41.57 -13.33
C TYR A 951 -30.93 -43.06 -13.25
N PRO A 952 -29.94 -43.97 -13.37
CA PRO A 952 -30.18 -45.39 -13.22
C PRO A 952 -30.53 -45.74 -11.77
N ALA A 953 -31.25 -46.84 -11.56
CA ALA A 953 -31.62 -47.32 -10.23
C ALA A 953 -30.40 -47.76 -9.39
N VAL A 954 -29.31 -48.18 -10.05
CA VAL A 954 -28.02 -48.52 -9.44
C VAL A 954 -26.94 -47.72 -10.16
N ALA A 955 -26.08 -47.04 -9.40
CA ALA A 955 -24.95 -46.30 -9.97
C ALA A 955 -23.92 -47.29 -10.55
N ASP A 956 -23.53 -47.09 -11.81
CA ASP A 956 -22.51 -47.92 -12.47
C ASP A 956 -21.06 -47.43 -12.21
N TYR A 957 -20.94 -46.29 -11.51
CA TYR A 957 -19.69 -45.59 -11.16
C TYR A 957 -18.76 -45.29 -12.34
N ARG A 958 -19.28 -45.32 -13.58
CA ARG A 958 -18.49 -45.00 -14.77
C ARG A 958 -18.43 -43.49 -14.96
N GLY A 959 -17.22 -42.94 -14.84
CA GLY A 959 -16.94 -41.53 -15.06
C GLY A 959 -16.04 -41.29 -16.27
N ALA A 960 -16.10 -40.08 -16.82
CA ALA A 960 -15.12 -39.54 -17.76
C ALA A 960 -14.68 -38.17 -17.26
N SER A 961 -13.42 -37.81 -17.51
CA SER A 961 -12.91 -36.47 -17.23
C SER A 961 -12.87 -35.65 -18.52
N VAL A 962 -13.34 -34.41 -18.44
CA VAL A 962 -13.17 -33.42 -19.50
C VAL A 962 -12.21 -32.36 -18.97
N ALA A 963 -10.96 -32.41 -19.43
CA ALA A 963 -9.99 -31.39 -19.08
C ALA A 963 -10.36 -30.08 -19.77
N VAL A 964 -10.77 -29.09 -18.98
CA VAL A 964 -10.98 -27.72 -19.46
C VAL A 964 -9.73 -26.91 -19.14
N ALA A 965 -8.96 -26.57 -20.17
CA ALA A 965 -7.81 -25.70 -20.01
C ALA A 965 -8.28 -24.24 -19.94
N TRP A 966 -8.15 -23.63 -18.76
CA TRP A 966 -8.36 -22.21 -18.61
C TRP A 966 -7.11 -21.49 -19.12
N ARG A 967 -7.26 -20.52 -20.02
CA ARG A 967 -6.15 -19.64 -20.40
C ARG A 967 -5.60 -18.99 -19.13
N ARG A 968 -4.27 -18.93 -18.95
CA ARG A 968 -3.64 -18.39 -17.72
C ARG A 968 -4.21 -17.03 -17.30
N GLY A 969 -4.55 -16.16 -18.27
CA GLY A 969 -5.20 -14.87 -18.01
C GLY A 969 -6.62 -14.96 -17.40
N CYS A 970 -7.40 -16.00 -17.71
CA CYS A 970 -8.71 -16.22 -17.09
C CYS A 970 -8.58 -16.71 -15.64
N SER A 971 -7.66 -17.63 -15.34
CA SER A 971 -7.41 -18.06 -13.95
C SER A 971 -6.81 -16.94 -13.08
N ALA A 972 -6.04 -16.02 -13.68
CA ALA A 972 -5.51 -14.83 -13.01
C ALA A 972 -6.59 -13.78 -12.76
N ARG A 973 -7.46 -13.48 -13.74
CA ARG A 973 -8.63 -12.60 -13.57
C ARG A 973 -9.58 -13.10 -12.47
N LEU A 974 -9.83 -14.41 -12.42
CA LEU A 974 -10.70 -15.03 -11.43
C LEU A 974 -10.13 -14.96 -10.00
N ARG A 975 -8.79 -15.02 -9.87
CA ARG A 975 -8.09 -14.73 -8.61
C ARG A 975 -8.18 -13.25 -8.22
N GLY A 976 -7.99 -12.34 -9.18
CA GLY A 976 -8.08 -10.88 -8.95
C GLY A 976 -9.48 -10.39 -8.55
N TRP A 977 -10.56 -11.05 -8.99
CA TRP A 977 -11.94 -10.71 -8.59
C TRP A 977 -12.29 -11.13 -7.16
N LEU A 978 -11.51 -12.02 -6.54
CA LEU A 978 -11.87 -12.71 -5.30
C LEU A 978 -11.21 -12.16 -4.04
N VAL A 979 -10.03 -11.57 -4.21
CA VAL A 979 -9.23 -11.01 -3.12
C VAL A 979 -9.88 -9.75 -2.51
N PRO A 980 -10.50 -8.82 -3.27
CA PRO A 980 -11.20 -7.66 -2.68
C PRO A 980 -12.41 -8.04 -1.82
N MET A 981 -12.96 -9.26 -2.01
CA MET A 981 -14.09 -9.79 -1.23
C MET A 981 -13.65 -10.66 -0.03
N MET A 982 -12.33 -10.75 0.25
CA MET A 982 -11.75 -11.57 1.32
C MET A 982 -12.13 -13.05 1.23
N ARG A 983 -12.21 -13.61 0.02
CA ARG A 983 -12.67 -15.00 -0.20
C ARG A 983 -11.64 -15.81 -0.99
N PRO A 984 -11.28 -17.04 -0.54
CA PRO A 984 -10.36 -17.90 -1.29
C PRO A 984 -10.95 -18.36 -2.64
N VAL A 985 -10.10 -18.80 -3.57
CA VAL A 985 -10.52 -19.29 -4.92
C VAL A 985 -11.61 -20.37 -4.87
N SER A 986 -11.57 -21.21 -3.82
CA SER A 986 -12.58 -22.24 -3.55
C SER A 986 -13.98 -21.67 -3.30
N TRP A 987 -14.07 -20.44 -2.80
CA TRP A 987 -15.31 -19.70 -2.52
C TRP A 987 -15.90 -18.98 -3.72
N TRP A 988 -15.28 -18.94 -4.90
CA TRP A 988 -15.94 -18.57 -6.17
C TRP A 988 -16.27 -19.79 -7.02
N CYS A 989 -15.47 -20.86 -6.95
CA CYS A 989 -15.83 -22.11 -7.61
C CYS A 989 -17.19 -22.63 -7.07
N ARG A 990 -17.48 -22.42 -5.78
CA ARG A 990 -18.76 -22.77 -5.15
C ARG A 990 -19.96 -21.91 -5.62
N PRO A 991 -19.94 -20.56 -5.61
CA PRO A 991 -20.93 -19.67 -6.22
C PRO A 991 -21.01 -19.77 -7.74
N GLY A 992 -19.91 -19.94 -8.47
CA GLY A 992 -19.90 -20.15 -9.92
C GLY A 992 -20.61 -21.45 -10.30
N TRP A 993 -20.39 -22.54 -9.53
CA TRP A 993 -21.19 -23.76 -9.64
C TRP A 993 -22.64 -23.57 -9.15
N ARG A 994 -22.86 -22.81 -8.07
CA ARG A 994 -24.22 -22.45 -7.57
C ARG A 994 -24.96 -21.41 -8.40
N CYS A 995 -24.30 -20.70 -9.33
CA CYS A 995 -24.92 -19.80 -10.30
C CYS A 995 -25.14 -20.54 -11.62
N CYS A 996 -24.22 -21.44 -12.02
CA CYS A 996 -24.42 -22.37 -13.13
C CYS A 996 -25.58 -23.35 -12.88
N CYS A 997 -25.73 -23.93 -11.68
CA CYS A 997 -26.80 -24.88 -11.39
C CYS A 997 -28.23 -24.28 -11.57
N PRO A 998 -28.56 -23.08 -11.05
CA PRO A 998 -29.83 -22.41 -11.32
C PRO A 998 -29.94 -21.84 -12.74
N SER A 999 -28.85 -21.31 -13.34
CA SER A 999 -28.87 -20.80 -14.73
C SER A 999 -28.90 -21.89 -15.80
N LEU A 1000 -28.65 -23.16 -15.43
CA LEU A 1000 -28.96 -24.34 -16.23
C LEU A 1000 -30.45 -24.70 -16.20
N VAL A 1001 -31.19 -24.28 -15.15
CA VAL A 1001 -32.66 -24.35 -15.10
C VAL A 1001 -33.31 -23.16 -15.83
N GLY A 1002 -32.55 -22.10 -16.14
CA GLY A 1002 -33.01 -20.93 -16.89
C GLY A 1002 -31.95 -20.32 -17.83
N ALA A 1003 -32.02 -20.69 -19.11
CA ALA A 1003 -31.73 -19.84 -20.28
C ALA A 1003 -30.30 -19.62 -20.85
N VAL A 1004 -29.23 -20.35 -20.48
CA VAL A 1004 -27.88 -20.06 -21.08
C VAL A 1004 -27.38 -21.04 -22.16
N MET A 1005 -28.01 -22.22 -22.38
CA MET A 1005 -27.57 -23.12 -23.46
C MET A 1005 -28.18 -22.84 -24.85
N LEU A 1006 -29.31 -22.13 -24.92
CA LEU A 1006 -30.05 -21.94 -26.18
C LEU A 1006 -29.32 -21.07 -27.22
N ARG A 1007 -28.32 -20.26 -26.83
CA ARG A 1007 -27.52 -19.44 -27.77
C ARG A 1007 -26.25 -20.11 -28.29
N TRP A 1008 -25.76 -21.19 -27.68
CA TRP A 1008 -24.54 -21.87 -28.15
C TRP A 1008 -24.82 -23.06 -29.08
N VAL A 1009 -26.04 -23.62 -29.05
CA VAL A 1009 -26.41 -24.78 -29.90
C VAL A 1009 -26.68 -24.40 -31.37
N TRP A 1010 -26.96 -23.13 -31.69
CA TRP A 1010 -27.35 -22.73 -33.05
C TRP A 1010 -26.21 -22.45 -34.05
N ARG A 1011 -24.93 -22.53 -33.64
CA ARG A 1011 -23.78 -22.26 -34.55
C ARG A 1011 -22.86 -23.44 -34.82
N TRP A 1012 -23.26 -24.66 -34.44
CA TRP A 1012 -22.49 -25.90 -34.66
C TRP A 1012 -23.17 -26.89 -35.63
N ARG A 1013 -23.96 -26.41 -36.60
CA ARG A 1013 -24.36 -27.23 -37.76
C ARG A 1013 -23.26 -27.14 -38.83
N GLY A 1014 -22.24 -27.99 -38.74
CA GLY A 1014 -21.19 -27.99 -39.77
C GLY A 1014 -20.14 -29.10 -39.72
N VAL A 1015 -20.13 -29.99 -38.74
CA VAL A 1015 -19.11 -31.08 -38.69
C VAL A 1015 -19.79 -32.43 -38.60
N ARG A 1016 -19.73 -33.19 -39.71
CA ARG A 1016 -20.02 -34.63 -39.74
C ARG A 1016 -18.90 -35.35 -39.00
N ILE A 1017 -19.20 -35.91 -37.83
CA ILE A 1017 -18.33 -36.89 -37.17
C ILE A 1017 -18.66 -38.26 -37.78
N ARG A 1018 -17.71 -38.83 -38.53
CA ARG A 1018 -17.75 -40.25 -38.90
C ARG A 1018 -17.40 -41.08 -37.65
N CYS A 1019 -18.36 -41.86 -37.16
CA CYS A 1019 -18.07 -42.96 -36.25
C CYS A 1019 -17.13 -43.97 -36.95
N TRP A 1020 -16.00 -44.27 -36.32
CA TRP A 1020 -15.35 -45.57 -36.51
C TRP A 1020 -15.66 -46.41 -35.28
N ARG A 1021 -16.34 -47.54 -35.54
CA ARG A 1021 -16.49 -48.63 -34.58
C ARG A 1021 -15.20 -49.44 -34.57
N SER A 1022 -14.65 -49.65 -33.38
CA SER A 1022 -14.06 -50.92 -32.90
C SER A 1022 -13.69 -50.75 -31.43
#